data_AF-A0A644XDD2-F1
#
_entry.id   AF-A0A644XDD2-F1
#
_cell.length_a   1.000
_cell.length_b   1.000
_cell.length_c   1.000
_cell.angle_alpha   90.00
_cell.angle_beta   90.00
_cell.angle_gamma   90.00
#
_symmetry.space_group_name_H-M   'P 1'
#
loop_
_entity.id
_entity.type
_entity.pdbx_description
1 polymer ?
#
loop_
_entity_poly.entity_id
_entity_poly.type
_entity_poly.pdbx_seq_one_letter_code
_entity_poly.pdbx_strand_id
1 'polypeptide(L)'
;MTETMLTGLLGRLSIGYCAFEVVKDDKDMPSDLRFVEANAAFESMTGLSLDVLTGMSLRTHIGQTGQVDFNWMPLIDEALSASGSDGLSQHVEIRDRQYKLTCFCPEQNTLAVALQDLTEELANERIVQRQKEALETVFAELEVIFNSAQDAMFLALYDGEKFTYIRNNRRHQELTGYNSPEIYGKTPRELLGEETGAIVENSYRRCIELGKTLTFEETLTMRGGTKDWLTSLTPVQAGEDLRYVVGCRTDISEVKKLRREKEDQLRDLQAMFSEHTATMLHIDPETGRIIDANPAACNFYGYSRGELLELSIQDINMLTEEEVHRRRLMAYSGRERYFLFPHRLKSGEIRLVDVYSCPVNYGGRSVLFSIIFDVTDREDFREAMNRERELLSVTLHSIGDGVVTTDSAGLITSLNKAAEEITGWIEEEAIGQHFSDIIRLRSEETGKQVDNPIELVLKSGLIVGLANHTVLIRKDGRVLPIDDSAAPIQNETGKFFGVVMVFRDVSRDKEQQRQILYLSYHDPLTGLHNRRYLEEQLRTLDARQSLPLAVVMGDVNGLKITNDVFGHGSGDMLLKKVAETLRENCRKTDILARWGGDEFLLLMPRVGPKDAERFVERVKLGLSEKSEGNLHLSVSFGCAVKTKPEEDLQEILKEAEEWMYHQKLMEGSSYRNTILSTLLATLHENSIETEEHAERIKTYCQAIGNALQLNSEEQSELALLAVLHDIGKVGVRQNVLQKPSPLTLEEWDEMKRHSEIGYRIAQNTPELSVVADYILSHHERWDGKGYPRNLKGAQIPLLCRILAVADAYDAMTSDRVYRKALSKEEAIEELRKNSGSQFDPSLADLFLGLLTEKKIV
;
A
#
# COMPACT_ATOMS: atom_id res chain seq x y z
N MET A 1 -24.29 -99.57 96.10
CA MET A 1 -23.01 -99.41 95.37
C MET A 1 -21.94 -99.13 96.40
N THR A 2 -20.77 -99.77 96.31
CA THR A 2 -19.62 -99.34 97.10
C THR A 2 -19.29 -97.90 96.70
N GLU A 3 -18.92 -97.06 97.66
CA GLU A 3 -18.62 -95.64 97.48
C GLU A 3 -17.72 -95.41 96.24
N THR A 4 -16.74 -96.29 96.06
CA THR A 4 -15.79 -96.33 94.94
C THR A 4 -16.43 -96.42 93.54
N MET A 5 -17.57 -97.10 93.40
CA MET A 5 -18.23 -97.27 92.09
C MET A 5 -19.06 -96.05 91.70
N LEU A 6 -19.60 -95.33 92.69
CA LEU A 6 -20.40 -94.12 92.48
C LEU A 6 -19.49 -92.96 92.06
N THR A 7 -18.35 -92.79 92.72
CA THR A 7 -17.31 -91.83 92.33
C THR A 7 -16.78 -92.13 90.92
N GLY A 8 -16.62 -93.41 90.57
CA GLY A 8 -16.17 -93.83 89.23
C GLY A 8 -17.15 -93.51 88.09
N LEU A 9 -18.46 -93.52 88.35
CA LEU A 9 -19.49 -93.19 87.36
C LEU A 9 -19.63 -91.68 87.16
N LEU A 10 -19.71 -90.91 88.26
CA LEU A 10 -19.75 -89.44 88.20
C LEU A 10 -18.51 -88.86 87.51
N GLY A 11 -17.35 -89.49 87.69
CA GLY A 11 -16.10 -89.12 87.02
C GLY A 11 -16.10 -89.26 85.50
N ARG A 12 -17.01 -90.05 84.90
CA ARG A 12 -17.04 -90.35 83.44
C ARG A 12 -18.24 -89.77 82.68
N LEU A 13 -19.13 -89.03 83.34
CA LEU A 13 -20.26 -88.39 82.66
C LEU A 13 -19.75 -87.28 81.72
N SER A 14 -20.40 -87.13 80.57
CA SER A 14 -20.15 -86.03 79.62
C SER A 14 -20.75 -84.70 80.10
N ILE A 15 -21.45 -84.71 81.24
CA ILE A 15 -21.97 -83.54 81.92
C ILE A 15 -20.95 -83.14 82.98
N GLY A 16 -20.54 -81.88 82.98
CA GLY A 16 -19.61 -81.36 83.98
C GLY A 16 -20.32 -81.27 85.34
N TYR A 17 -19.77 -81.90 86.37
CA TYR A 17 -20.28 -81.92 87.74
C TYR A 17 -19.28 -81.35 88.76
N CYS A 18 -19.76 -80.51 89.70
CA CYS A 18 -18.97 -79.99 90.82
C CYS A 18 -19.81 -79.85 92.09
N ALA A 19 -19.24 -80.21 93.25
CA ALA A 19 -19.80 -80.08 94.58
C ALA A 19 -18.94 -79.18 95.48
N PHE A 20 -19.63 -78.36 96.27
CA PHE A 20 -19.06 -77.36 97.15
C PHE A 20 -19.61 -77.49 98.56
N GLU A 21 -18.75 -77.40 99.57
CA GLU A 21 -19.12 -77.26 100.98
C GLU A 21 -19.27 -75.77 101.30
N VAL A 22 -20.36 -75.43 101.98
CA VAL A 22 -20.70 -74.06 102.31
C VAL A 22 -20.07 -73.69 103.65
N VAL A 23 -19.07 -72.80 103.63
CA VAL A 23 -18.41 -72.28 104.83
C VAL A 23 -19.17 -71.07 105.34
N LYS A 24 -19.62 -71.13 106.60
CA LYS A 24 -20.39 -70.06 107.25
C LYS A 24 -19.52 -69.20 108.17
N ASP A 25 -19.88 -67.93 108.33
CA ASP A 25 -19.21 -67.01 109.27
C ASP A 25 -19.72 -67.16 110.71
N ASP A 26 -19.17 -66.38 111.65
CA ASP A 26 -19.51 -66.41 113.08
C ASP A 26 -20.99 -66.08 113.39
N LYS A 27 -21.80 -65.67 112.40
CA LYS A 27 -23.24 -65.43 112.50
C LYS A 27 -24.08 -66.55 111.84
N ASP A 28 -23.46 -67.68 111.50
CA ASP A 28 -24.06 -68.84 110.83
C ASP A 28 -24.60 -68.53 109.41
N MET A 29 -24.06 -67.51 108.75
CA MET A 29 -24.38 -67.13 107.36
C MET A 29 -23.31 -67.63 106.37
N PRO A 30 -23.69 -68.17 105.19
CA PRO A 30 -22.74 -68.60 104.17
C PRO A 30 -21.82 -67.45 103.74
N SER A 31 -20.51 -67.62 103.91
CA SER A 31 -19.52 -66.58 103.61
C SER A 31 -18.50 -66.99 102.53
N ASP A 32 -18.26 -68.29 102.39
CA ASP A 32 -17.35 -68.84 101.39
C ASP A 32 -17.80 -70.23 100.95
N LEU A 33 -17.31 -70.69 99.80
CA LEU A 33 -17.46 -72.08 99.39
C LEU A 33 -16.11 -72.77 99.45
N ARG A 34 -16.10 -74.04 99.81
CA ARG A 34 -14.92 -74.88 99.75
C ARG A 34 -15.17 -75.98 98.73
N PHE A 35 -14.26 -76.14 97.77
CA PHE A 35 -14.39 -77.22 96.79
C PHE A 35 -14.27 -78.56 97.51
N VAL A 36 -15.28 -79.42 97.29
CA VAL A 36 -15.32 -80.78 97.84
C VAL A 36 -14.89 -81.76 96.78
N GLU A 37 -15.59 -81.79 95.66
CA GLU A 37 -15.31 -82.69 94.55
C GLU A 37 -15.80 -82.11 93.23
N ALA A 38 -15.18 -82.50 92.12
CA ALA A 38 -15.67 -82.23 90.79
C ALA A 38 -15.15 -83.28 89.81
N ASN A 39 -15.85 -83.47 88.69
CA ASN A 39 -15.46 -84.43 87.66
C ASN A 39 -14.62 -83.77 86.56
N ALA A 40 -13.90 -84.60 85.79
CA ALA A 40 -13.04 -84.14 84.70
C ALA A 40 -13.81 -83.39 83.60
N ALA A 41 -15.09 -83.69 83.39
CA ALA A 41 -15.93 -82.96 82.44
C ALA A 41 -16.17 -81.51 82.90
N PHE A 42 -16.32 -81.26 84.20
CA PHE A 42 -16.45 -79.91 84.75
C PHE A 42 -15.13 -79.14 84.58
N GLU A 43 -14.00 -79.76 84.89
CA GLU A 43 -12.66 -79.19 84.65
C GLU A 43 -12.46 -78.85 83.18
N SER A 44 -12.86 -79.73 82.25
CA SER A 44 -12.73 -79.46 80.81
C SER A 44 -13.67 -78.36 80.33
N MET A 45 -14.91 -78.31 80.81
CA MET A 45 -15.91 -77.32 80.39
C MET A 45 -15.61 -75.94 80.95
N THR A 46 -15.23 -75.86 82.23
CA THR A 46 -14.97 -74.59 82.93
C THR A 46 -13.51 -74.14 82.83
N GLY A 47 -12.57 -75.07 82.70
CA GLY A 47 -11.12 -74.82 82.67
C GLY A 47 -10.43 -74.83 84.04
N LEU A 48 -11.14 -75.18 85.13
CA LEU A 48 -10.62 -75.13 86.50
C LEU A 48 -9.97 -76.45 86.92
N SER A 49 -8.70 -76.42 87.37
CA SER A 49 -7.94 -77.65 87.59
C SER A 49 -8.22 -78.37 88.91
N LEU A 50 -8.59 -79.64 88.87
CA LEU A 50 -9.07 -80.40 90.04
C LEU A 50 -8.00 -80.60 91.13
N ASP A 51 -6.74 -80.82 90.75
CA ASP A 51 -5.63 -81.15 91.69
C ASP A 51 -5.26 -80.01 92.66
N VAL A 52 -5.68 -78.78 92.37
CA VAL A 52 -5.40 -77.58 93.20
C VAL A 52 -6.58 -77.18 94.08
N LEU A 53 -7.79 -77.68 93.79
CA LEU A 53 -9.04 -77.13 94.32
C LEU A 53 -9.52 -77.80 95.61
N THR A 54 -9.25 -79.10 95.81
CA THR A 54 -9.77 -79.85 96.97
C THR A 54 -9.34 -79.25 98.31
N GLY A 55 -10.31 -78.79 99.11
CA GLY A 55 -10.08 -78.19 100.44
C GLY A 55 -9.73 -76.69 100.44
N MET A 56 -9.55 -76.06 99.27
CA MET A 56 -9.34 -74.60 99.17
C MET A 56 -10.67 -73.84 99.19
N SER A 57 -10.63 -72.64 99.77
CA SER A 57 -11.75 -71.70 99.73
C SER A 57 -11.83 -71.02 98.34
N LEU A 58 -13.05 -70.94 97.81
CA LEU A 58 -13.38 -70.40 96.50
C LEU A 58 -12.94 -68.93 96.40
N ARG A 59 -13.14 -68.13 97.46
CA ARG A 59 -12.62 -66.75 97.50
C ARG A 59 -11.11 -66.67 97.43
N THR A 60 -10.40 -67.56 98.11
CA THR A 60 -8.93 -67.54 98.13
C THR A 60 -8.37 -67.94 96.76
N HIS A 61 -8.99 -68.89 96.08
CA HIS A 61 -8.57 -69.32 94.75
C HIS A 61 -8.95 -68.33 93.64
N ILE A 62 -10.17 -67.77 93.67
CA ILE A 62 -10.62 -66.74 92.72
C ILE A 62 -9.80 -65.45 92.89
N GLY A 63 -9.41 -65.11 94.12
CA GLY A 63 -8.54 -63.96 94.42
C GLY A 63 -7.08 -64.11 93.96
N GLN A 64 -6.59 -65.33 93.72
CA GLN A 64 -5.20 -65.59 93.28
C GLN A 64 -5.05 -65.88 91.79
N THR A 65 -6.08 -66.42 91.13
CA THR A 65 -5.99 -66.82 89.70
C THR A 65 -6.62 -65.81 88.74
N GLY A 66 -7.55 -64.96 89.21
CA GLY A 66 -8.23 -63.97 88.35
C GLY A 66 -8.98 -64.57 87.16
N GLN A 67 -9.17 -65.90 87.14
CA GLN A 67 -9.74 -66.65 86.02
C GLN A 67 -11.04 -67.32 86.43
N VAL A 68 -12.12 -66.53 86.55
CA VAL A 68 -13.48 -67.01 86.27
C VAL A 68 -14.32 -65.82 85.79
N ASP A 69 -14.83 -65.86 84.55
CA ASP A 69 -15.75 -64.84 83.97
C ASP A 69 -17.20 -64.95 84.49
N PHE A 70 -17.44 -65.85 85.44
CA PHE A 70 -18.76 -66.13 85.99
C PHE A 70 -18.73 -65.98 87.52
N ASN A 71 -19.55 -65.06 88.04
CA ASN A 71 -19.69 -64.86 89.48
C ASN A 71 -20.65 -65.90 90.06
N TRP A 72 -20.13 -66.85 90.83
CA TRP A 72 -20.91 -67.94 91.41
C TRP A 72 -21.80 -67.50 92.58
N MET A 73 -21.49 -66.37 93.25
CA MET A 73 -22.14 -65.94 94.49
C MET A 73 -23.67 -65.74 94.40
N PRO A 74 -24.22 -65.07 93.36
CA PRO A 74 -25.68 -64.88 93.26
C PRO A 74 -26.42 -66.21 93.08
N LEU A 75 -25.81 -67.15 92.35
CA LEU A 75 -26.38 -68.45 92.04
C LEU A 75 -26.36 -69.37 93.27
N ILE A 76 -25.40 -69.18 94.18
CA ILE A 76 -25.31 -69.85 95.49
C ILE A 76 -26.41 -69.33 96.42
N ASP A 77 -26.58 -68.01 96.52
CA ASP A 77 -27.63 -67.40 97.34
C ASP A 77 -29.02 -67.86 96.86
N GLU A 78 -29.24 -67.93 95.55
CA GLU A 78 -30.51 -68.35 94.95
C GLU A 78 -30.75 -69.86 95.11
N ALA A 79 -29.72 -70.69 94.95
CA ALA A 79 -29.81 -72.15 95.16
C ALA A 79 -29.97 -72.55 96.64
N LEU A 80 -29.38 -71.81 97.59
CA LEU A 80 -29.56 -72.05 99.03
C LEU A 80 -30.94 -71.57 99.53
N SER A 81 -31.49 -70.53 98.90
CA SER A 81 -32.84 -70.03 99.21
C SER A 81 -33.94 -70.93 98.63
N ALA A 82 -33.68 -71.59 97.51
CA ALA A 82 -34.58 -72.54 96.86
C ALA A 82 -34.62 -73.87 97.64
N SER A 83 -35.45 -73.94 98.70
CA SER A 83 -35.66 -75.15 99.50
C SER A 83 -36.46 -76.21 98.73
N GLY A 84 -35.82 -76.99 97.84
CA GLY A 84 -36.45 -78.08 97.09
C GLY A 84 -35.49 -78.83 96.17
N SER A 85 -35.72 -80.13 95.93
CA SER A 85 -34.80 -81.06 95.25
C SER A 85 -34.64 -80.89 93.73
N ASP A 86 -35.33 -79.95 93.09
CA ASP A 86 -35.48 -79.92 91.61
C ASP A 86 -34.50 -79.01 90.85
N GLY A 87 -33.63 -78.28 91.53
CA GLY A 87 -32.50 -77.54 90.94
C GLY A 87 -32.83 -76.40 89.95
N LEU A 88 -32.04 -75.33 89.96
CA LEU A 88 -32.21 -74.16 89.08
C LEU A 88 -31.45 -74.37 87.76
N SER A 89 -32.09 -74.23 86.59
CA SER A 89 -31.45 -74.36 85.27
C SER A 89 -31.44 -73.08 84.43
N GLN A 90 -30.30 -72.72 83.83
CA GLN A 90 -30.15 -71.54 82.96
C GLN A 90 -29.22 -71.83 81.77
N HIS A 91 -29.46 -71.18 80.64
CA HIS A 91 -28.52 -71.19 79.52
C HIS A 91 -27.41 -70.18 79.79
N VAL A 92 -26.18 -70.66 79.75
CA VAL A 92 -24.97 -69.88 80.01
C VAL A 92 -23.99 -70.10 78.88
N GLU A 93 -23.31 -69.02 78.53
CA GLU A 93 -22.21 -69.09 77.58
C GLU A 93 -20.91 -69.15 78.36
N ILE A 94 -20.15 -70.23 78.16
CA ILE A 94 -18.84 -70.41 78.78
C ILE A 94 -17.87 -70.67 77.63
N ARG A 95 -16.88 -69.79 77.44
CA ARG A 95 -15.83 -69.94 76.40
C ARG A 95 -16.41 -70.20 74.99
N ASP A 96 -17.33 -69.32 74.54
CA ASP A 96 -17.98 -69.30 73.21
C ASP A 96 -18.79 -70.55 72.84
N ARG A 97 -19.24 -71.30 73.85
CA ARG A 97 -20.16 -72.43 73.68
C ARG A 97 -21.39 -72.23 74.54
N GLN A 98 -22.52 -72.64 73.99
CA GLN A 98 -23.81 -72.49 74.65
C GLN A 98 -24.06 -73.73 75.51
N TYR A 99 -24.02 -73.54 76.83
CA TYR A 99 -24.28 -74.58 77.80
C TYR A 99 -25.60 -74.34 78.53
N LYS A 100 -26.15 -75.40 79.12
CA LYS A 100 -27.19 -75.37 80.12
C LYS A 100 -26.59 -75.75 81.47
N LEU A 101 -26.62 -74.81 82.41
CA LEU A 101 -26.13 -74.96 83.79
C LEU A 101 -27.30 -75.26 84.73
N THR A 102 -27.14 -76.24 85.62
CA THR A 102 -28.16 -76.66 86.58
C THR A 102 -27.57 -76.82 87.98
N CYS A 103 -28.13 -76.17 89.02
CA CYS A 103 -27.61 -76.18 90.40
C CYS A 103 -28.64 -76.69 91.42
N PHE A 104 -28.22 -77.47 92.42
CA PHE A 104 -29.09 -78.02 93.48
C PHE A 104 -28.30 -78.34 94.78
N CYS A 105 -28.95 -78.33 95.96
CA CYS A 105 -28.31 -78.59 97.26
C CYS A 105 -28.65 -80.01 97.80
N PRO A 106 -27.74 -81.00 97.74
CA PRO A 106 -28.03 -82.37 98.16
C PRO A 106 -28.09 -82.60 99.68
N GLU A 107 -27.31 -81.86 100.49
CA GLU A 107 -27.28 -81.95 101.97
C GLU A 107 -27.18 -80.57 102.63
N GLN A 108 -27.44 -80.47 103.95
CA GLN A 108 -27.26 -79.21 104.69
C GLN A 108 -25.81 -78.75 104.59
N ASN A 109 -25.60 -77.56 104.01
CA ASN A 109 -24.30 -76.93 103.73
C ASN A 109 -23.49 -77.55 102.57
N THR A 110 -24.12 -78.22 101.59
CA THR A 110 -23.45 -78.66 100.34
C THR A 110 -24.24 -78.23 99.09
N LEU A 111 -23.56 -77.71 98.05
CA LEU A 111 -24.13 -77.29 96.75
C LEU A 111 -23.52 -78.10 95.60
N ALA A 112 -24.35 -78.63 94.70
CA ALA A 112 -23.95 -79.35 93.49
C ALA A 112 -24.35 -78.61 92.20
N VAL A 113 -23.50 -78.66 91.18
CA VAL A 113 -23.67 -77.98 89.88
C VAL A 113 -23.43 -78.97 88.73
N ALA A 114 -24.26 -78.91 87.68
CA ALA A 114 -24.17 -79.69 86.45
C ALA A 114 -24.17 -78.80 85.18
N LEU A 115 -23.41 -79.15 84.13
CA LEU A 115 -23.26 -78.39 82.86
C LEU A 115 -23.39 -79.28 81.60
N GLN A 116 -24.20 -78.86 80.60
CA GLN A 116 -24.45 -79.59 79.33
C GLN A 116 -24.36 -78.70 78.06
N ASP A 117 -23.70 -79.10 76.97
CA ASP A 117 -23.49 -78.31 75.70
C ASP A 117 -24.66 -78.48 74.68
N LEU A 118 -25.08 -77.41 73.98
CA LEU A 118 -26.20 -77.35 73.03
C LEU A 118 -25.87 -76.74 71.64
N THR A 119 -24.59 -76.59 71.29
CA THR A 119 -24.17 -75.70 70.18
C THR A 119 -24.53 -76.19 68.75
N GLU A 120 -24.48 -77.49 68.44
CA GLU A 120 -24.64 -77.99 67.04
C GLU A 120 -26.06 -77.96 66.49
N GLU A 121 -27.07 -78.17 67.34
CA GLU A 121 -28.44 -78.44 66.91
C GLU A 121 -29.10 -77.21 66.27
N LEU A 122 -28.81 -76.02 66.80
CA LEU A 122 -29.34 -74.73 66.33
C LEU A 122 -28.74 -74.28 64.98
N ALA A 123 -27.63 -74.85 64.54
CA ALA A 123 -26.95 -74.44 63.31
C ALA A 123 -27.58 -75.03 62.03
N ASN A 124 -28.04 -76.29 62.07
CA ASN A 124 -28.47 -77.03 60.89
C ASN A 124 -29.79 -76.53 60.27
N GLU A 125 -30.79 -76.17 61.08
CA GLU A 125 -32.11 -75.76 60.57
C GLU A 125 -32.05 -74.49 59.71
N ARG A 126 -31.15 -73.55 60.03
CA ARG A 126 -31.01 -72.30 59.28
C ARG A 126 -30.46 -72.48 57.87
N ILE A 127 -29.79 -73.60 57.57
CA ILE A 127 -29.14 -73.83 56.28
C ILE A 127 -30.15 -74.22 55.20
N VAL A 128 -31.10 -75.11 55.51
CA VAL A 128 -32.01 -75.69 54.51
C VAL A 128 -32.97 -74.65 53.91
N GLN A 129 -33.55 -73.78 54.75
CA GLN A 129 -34.50 -72.77 54.28
C GLN A 129 -33.86 -71.79 53.28
N ARG A 130 -32.60 -71.39 53.53
CA ARG A 130 -31.85 -70.52 52.63
C ARG A 130 -31.64 -71.12 51.24
N GLN A 131 -31.50 -72.44 51.12
CA GLN A 131 -31.26 -73.08 49.82
C GLN A 131 -32.48 -73.05 48.89
N LYS A 132 -33.70 -73.20 49.43
CA LYS A 132 -34.92 -73.23 48.61
C LYS A 132 -35.24 -71.86 48.00
N GLU A 133 -35.20 -70.81 48.82
CA GLU A 133 -35.45 -69.43 48.37
C GLU A 133 -34.42 -69.00 47.31
N ALA A 134 -33.16 -69.45 47.44
CA ALA A 134 -32.14 -69.19 46.44
C ALA A 134 -32.47 -69.81 45.07
N LEU A 135 -33.03 -71.02 45.03
CA LEU A 135 -33.32 -71.71 43.76
C LEU A 135 -34.47 -71.06 42.98
N GLU A 136 -35.56 -70.70 43.64
CA GLU A 136 -36.71 -70.03 43.00
C GLU A 136 -36.30 -68.66 42.43
N THR A 137 -35.45 -67.92 43.16
CA THR A 137 -34.89 -66.64 42.71
C THR A 137 -34.08 -66.81 41.42
N VAL A 138 -33.19 -67.80 41.35
CA VAL A 138 -32.36 -68.06 40.16
C VAL A 138 -33.20 -68.40 38.92
N PHE A 139 -34.29 -69.16 39.06
CA PHE A 139 -35.15 -69.49 37.93
C PHE A 139 -35.87 -68.27 37.35
N ALA A 140 -36.42 -67.40 38.20
CA ALA A 140 -37.08 -66.18 37.77
C ALA A 140 -36.10 -65.21 37.06
N GLU A 141 -34.88 -65.10 37.58
CA GLU A 141 -33.81 -64.31 36.97
C GLU A 141 -33.46 -64.80 35.55
N LEU A 142 -33.34 -66.12 35.35
CA LEU A 142 -33.05 -66.71 34.04
C LEU A 142 -34.13 -66.43 33.00
N GLU A 143 -35.40 -66.41 33.39
CA GLU A 143 -36.52 -66.12 32.47
C GLU A 143 -36.52 -64.65 32.03
N VAL A 144 -36.24 -63.73 32.96
CA VAL A 144 -36.07 -62.30 32.64
C VAL A 144 -34.89 -62.11 31.69
N ILE A 145 -33.76 -62.74 31.95
CA ILE A 145 -32.57 -62.64 31.08
C ILE A 145 -32.87 -63.17 29.68
N PHE A 146 -33.48 -64.34 29.57
CA PHE A 146 -33.76 -64.96 28.27
C PHE A 146 -34.72 -64.11 27.42
N ASN A 147 -35.76 -63.54 28.04
CA ASN A 147 -36.76 -62.73 27.33
C ASN A 147 -36.37 -61.26 27.12
N SER A 148 -35.43 -60.72 27.90
CA SER A 148 -34.90 -59.37 27.71
C SER A 148 -33.77 -59.27 26.69
N ALA A 149 -33.24 -60.41 26.22
CA ALA A 149 -32.23 -60.45 25.17
C ALA A 149 -32.74 -59.78 23.88
N GLN A 150 -31.93 -58.88 23.32
CA GLN A 150 -32.26 -58.11 22.10
C GLN A 150 -32.22 -58.95 20.82
N ASP A 151 -31.53 -60.09 20.86
CA ASP A 151 -31.46 -61.03 19.76
C ASP A 151 -32.61 -62.04 19.81
N ALA A 152 -33.00 -62.55 18.64
CA ALA A 152 -33.95 -63.64 18.54
C ALA A 152 -33.29 -64.95 18.99
N MET A 153 -33.57 -65.38 20.22
CA MET A 153 -33.01 -66.59 20.81
C MET A 153 -34.00 -67.75 20.82
N PHE A 154 -33.50 -68.95 20.55
CA PHE A 154 -34.23 -70.19 20.72
C PHE A 154 -33.34 -71.28 21.32
N LEU A 155 -33.97 -72.24 21.98
CA LEU A 155 -33.33 -73.45 22.49
C LEU A 155 -33.94 -74.65 21.77
N ALA A 156 -33.10 -75.48 21.18
CA ALA A 156 -33.49 -76.77 20.60
C ALA A 156 -32.76 -77.91 21.30
N LEU A 157 -33.47 -79.02 21.54
CA LEU A 157 -32.91 -80.26 22.08
C LEU A 157 -32.62 -81.23 20.93
N TYR A 158 -31.50 -81.92 21.02
CA TYR A 158 -31.14 -83.05 20.17
C TYR A 158 -31.22 -84.34 20.98
N ASP A 159 -32.08 -85.26 20.55
CA ASP A 159 -32.33 -86.55 21.21
C ASP A 159 -31.49 -87.71 20.63
N GLY A 160 -30.60 -87.41 19.68
CA GLY A 160 -29.79 -88.40 18.96
C GLY A 160 -30.28 -88.67 17.53
N GLU A 161 -31.57 -88.44 17.24
CA GLU A 161 -32.14 -88.61 15.89
C GLU A 161 -32.58 -87.28 15.28
N LYS A 162 -33.28 -86.44 16.05
CA LYS A 162 -33.92 -85.21 15.57
C LYS A 162 -33.69 -84.01 16.50
N PHE A 163 -33.82 -82.82 15.94
CA PHE A 163 -33.82 -81.56 16.68
C PHE A 163 -35.26 -81.13 16.96
N THR A 164 -35.60 -80.85 18.21
CA THR A 164 -36.92 -80.32 18.60
C THR A 164 -36.79 -79.02 19.38
N TYR A 165 -37.62 -78.02 19.08
CA TYR A 165 -37.58 -76.76 19.80
C TYR A 165 -38.15 -76.90 21.21
N ILE A 166 -37.46 -76.34 22.20
CA ILE A 166 -37.87 -76.33 23.61
C ILE A 166 -38.50 -74.99 23.97
N ARG A 167 -37.93 -73.88 23.51
CA ARG A 167 -38.47 -72.54 23.77
C ARG A 167 -37.82 -71.50 22.88
N ASN A 168 -38.46 -70.34 22.78
CA ASN A 168 -37.91 -69.15 22.18
C ASN A 168 -38.22 -67.91 23.02
N ASN A 169 -37.37 -66.90 22.92
CA ASN A 169 -37.56 -65.66 23.64
C ASN A 169 -38.57 -64.76 22.92
N ARG A 170 -39.07 -63.75 23.63
CA ARG A 170 -40.01 -62.75 23.07
C ARG A 170 -39.56 -62.17 21.73
N ARG A 171 -38.28 -61.83 21.59
CA ARG A 171 -37.74 -61.24 20.37
C ARG A 171 -37.82 -62.18 19.16
N HIS A 172 -37.51 -63.45 19.36
CA HIS A 172 -37.65 -64.46 18.32
C HIS A 172 -39.11 -64.62 17.90
N GLN A 173 -40.06 -64.54 18.83
CA GLN A 173 -41.48 -64.61 18.51
C GLN A 173 -41.92 -63.44 17.62
N GLU A 174 -41.53 -62.20 17.97
CA GLU A 174 -41.85 -60.99 17.21
C GLU A 174 -41.29 -61.04 15.78
N LEU A 175 -40.04 -61.46 15.62
CA LEU A 175 -39.34 -61.40 14.33
C LEU A 175 -39.66 -62.56 13.40
N THR A 176 -39.94 -63.75 13.95
CA THR A 176 -40.23 -64.95 13.13
C THR A 176 -41.72 -65.22 12.98
N GLY A 177 -42.55 -64.73 13.91
CA GLY A 177 -44.00 -64.92 13.94
C GLY A 177 -44.46 -66.24 14.57
N TYR A 178 -43.60 -66.93 15.33
CA TYR A 178 -43.93 -68.19 16.02
C TYR A 178 -43.79 -68.06 17.54
N ASN A 179 -44.83 -68.43 18.29
CA ASN A 179 -44.85 -68.32 19.75
C ASN A 179 -44.27 -69.56 20.45
N SER A 180 -43.82 -69.42 21.71
CA SER A 180 -43.16 -70.50 22.45
C SER A 180 -43.98 -71.81 22.54
N PRO A 181 -45.29 -71.79 22.84
CA PRO A 181 -46.12 -73.01 22.84
C PRO A 181 -46.29 -73.64 21.44
N GLU A 182 -46.19 -72.84 20.37
CA GLU A 182 -46.39 -73.32 19.00
C GLU A 182 -45.16 -74.06 18.45
N ILE A 183 -43.96 -73.67 18.89
CA ILE A 183 -42.71 -74.31 18.48
C ILE A 183 -42.35 -75.50 19.37
N TYR A 184 -42.85 -75.55 20.61
CA TYR A 184 -42.50 -76.58 21.57
C TYR A 184 -42.71 -77.99 20.99
N GLY A 185 -41.64 -78.80 21.00
CA GLY A 185 -41.63 -80.18 20.51
C GLY A 185 -41.58 -80.34 18.99
N LYS A 186 -41.66 -79.27 18.19
CA LYS A 186 -41.60 -79.33 16.72
C LYS A 186 -40.16 -79.33 16.20
N THR A 187 -39.94 -79.98 15.07
CA THR A 187 -38.67 -79.97 14.33
C THR A 187 -38.53 -78.75 13.41
N PRO A 188 -37.31 -78.37 12.99
CA PRO A 188 -37.12 -77.30 12.01
C PRO A 188 -37.88 -77.52 10.69
N ARG A 189 -37.98 -78.77 10.21
CA ARG A 189 -38.75 -79.13 9.00
C ARG A 189 -40.25 -78.95 9.18
N GLU A 190 -40.80 -79.38 10.32
CA GLU A 190 -42.21 -79.18 10.64
C GLU A 190 -42.58 -77.71 10.82
N LEU A 191 -41.63 -76.87 11.25
CA LEU A 191 -41.87 -75.44 11.51
C LEU A 191 -41.69 -74.56 10.26
N LEU A 192 -40.63 -74.78 9.49
CA LEU A 192 -40.19 -73.91 8.39
C LEU A 192 -40.44 -74.51 7.00
N GLY A 193 -40.97 -75.73 6.92
CA GLY A 193 -41.13 -76.48 5.67
C GLY A 193 -39.86 -77.24 5.26
N GLU A 194 -39.97 -78.10 4.25
CA GLU A 194 -38.91 -79.07 3.91
C GLU A 194 -37.62 -78.41 3.41
N GLU A 195 -37.71 -77.40 2.55
CA GLU A 195 -36.54 -76.76 1.91
C GLU A 195 -35.75 -75.90 2.90
N THR A 196 -36.40 -74.90 3.52
CA THR A 196 -35.78 -74.02 4.52
C THR A 196 -35.46 -74.77 5.82
N GLY A 197 -36.33 -75.67 6.25
CA GLY A 197 -36.13 -76.47 7.46
C GLY A 197 -34.95 -77.43 7.35
N ALA A 198 -34.72 -78.05 6.19
CA ALA A 198 -33.55 -78.90 5.97
C ALA A 198 -32.22 -78.11 6.00
N ILE A 199 -32.20 -76.88 5.45
CA ILE A 199 -31.02 -76.00 5.53
C ILE A 199 -30.71 -75.65 6.98
N VAL A 200 -31.73 -75.26 7.75
CA VAL A 200 -31.58 -74.90 9.17
C VAL A 200 -31.15 -76.11 10.00
N GLU A 201 -31.76 -77.28 9.79
CA GLU A 201 -31.41 -78.52 10.49
C GLU A 201 -29.97 -78.97 10.19
N ASN A 202 -29.52 -78.84 8.94
CA ASN A 202 -28.13 -79.11 8.57
C ASN A 202 -27.14 -78.19 9.30
N SER A 203 -27.48 -76.90 9.46
CA SER A 203 -26.67 -75.98 10.25
C SER A 203 -26.62 -76.36 11.73
N TYR A 204 -27.72 -76.89 12.30
CA TYR A 204 -27.76 -77.37 13.69
C TYR A 204 -26.93 -78.65 13.86
N ARG A 205 -27.04 -79.59 12.92
CA ARG A 205 -26.25 -80.81 12.89
C ARG A 205 -24.77 -80.50 12.80
N ARG A 206 -24.38 -79.59 11.89
CA ARG A 206 -23.00 -79.10 11.75
C ARG A 206 -22.48 -78.44 13.03
N CYS A 207 -23.32 -77.71 13.75
CA CYS A 207 -22.99 -77.10 15.03
C CYS A 207 -22.67 -78.16 16.10
N ILE A 208 -23.52 -79.18 16.24
CA ILE A 208 -23.30 -80.29 17.18
C ILE A 208 -22.07 -81.12 16.81
N GLU A 209 -21.88 -81.45 15.52
CA GLU A 209 -20.73 -82.23 15.03
C GLU A 209 -19.39 -81.52 15.26
N LEU A 210 -19.35 -80.20 15.06
CA LEU A 210 -18.14 -79.41 15.28
C LEU A 210 -17.86 -79.10 16.76
N GLY A 211 -18.88 -79.18 17.62
CA GLY A 211 -18.77 -78.93 19.05
C GLY A 211 -18.35 -77.50 19.43
N LYS A 212 -18.52 -76.53 18.53
CA LYS A 212 -18.17 -75.11 18.72
C LYS A 212 -19.25 -74.19 18.18
N THR A 213 -19.28 -72.95 18.67
CA THR A 213 -20.20 -71.92 18.16
C THR A 213 -19.95 -71.63 16.67
N LEU A 214 -21.02 -71.65 15.88
CA LEU A 214 -21.03 -71.30 14.47
C LEU A 214 -21.77 -69.99 14.26
N THR A 215 -21.08 -68.98 13.73
CA THR A 215 -21.67 -67.70 13.33
C THR A 215 -21.54 -67.51 11.83
N PHE A 216 -22.65 -67.25 11.14
CA PHE A 216 -22.68 -67.03 9.70
C PHE A 216 -23.87 -66.16 9.29
N GLU A 217 -23.75 -65.55 8.12
CA GLU A 217 -24.86 -64.81 7.51
C GLU A 217 -25.70 -65.75 6.65
N GLU A 218 -27.02 -65.67 6.79
CA GLU A 218 -27.97 -66.45 5.99
C GLU A 218 -29.22 -65.62 5.67
N THR A 219 -29.83 -65.85 4.52
CA THR A 219 -31.13 -65.25 4.19
C THR A 219 -32.20 -66.31 4.37
N LEU A 220 -33.11 -66.12 5.32
CA LEU A 220 -34.18 -67.08 5.62
C LEU A 220 -35.55 -66.43 5.43
N THR A 221 -36.45 -67.19 4.79
CA THR A 221 -37.86 -66.85 4.66
C THR A 221 -38.66 -67.60 5.71
N MET A 222 -39.25 -66.86 6.65
CA MET A 222 -40.12 -67.39 7.70
C MET A 222 -41.51 -66.75 7.59
N ARG A 223 -42.44 -67.12 8.49
CA ARG A 223 -43.78 -66.52 8.53
C ARG A 223 -43.76 -64.99 8.66
N GLY A 224 -42.77 -64.43 9.37
CA GLY A 224 -42.52 -62.99 9.50
C GLY A 224 -41.88 -62.30 8.29
N GLY A 225 -41.62 -63.01 7.17
CA GLY A 225 -41.02 -62.48 5.95
C GLY A 225 -39.59 -62.99 5.67
N THR A 226 -39.02 -62.55 4.54
CA THR A 226 -37.61 -62.82 4.17
C THR A 226 -36.70 -61.76 4.76
N LYS A 227 -35.67 -62.19 5.49
CA LYS A 227 -34.71 -61.30 6.16
C LYS A 227 -33.29 -61.84 6.02
N ASP A 228 -32.31 -60.95 6.04
CA ASP A 228 -30.90 -61.30 6.17
C ASP A 228 -30.54 -61.40 7.65
N TRP A 229 -30.13 -62.60 8.06
CA TRP A 229 -29.81 -62.95 9.44
C TRP A 229 -28.30 -63.10 9.62
N LEU A 230 -27.78 -62.60 10.74
CA LEU A 230 -26.56 -63.12 11.34
C LEU A 230 -26.97 -64.17 12.38
N THR A 231 -26.77 -65.45 12.05
CA THR A 231 -27.15 -66.57 12.90
C THR A 231 -25.93 -67.11 13.63
N SER A 232 -26.03 -67.18 14.96
CA SER A 232 -25.04 -67.82 15.84
C SER A 232 -25.66 -69.04 16.53
N LEU A 233 -25.11 -70.22 16.30
CA LEU A 233 -25.55 -71.48 16.90
C LEU A 233 -24.47 -71.97 17.88
N THR A 234 -24.84 -72.25 19.12
CA THR A 234 -23.92 -72.73 20.16
C THR A 234 -24.39 -74.08 20.69
N PRO A 235 -23.55 -75.13 20.65
CA PRO A 235 -23.89 -76.42 21.22
C PRO A 235 -23.66 -76.37 22.74
N VAL A 236 -24.63 -76.89 23.51
CA VAL A 236 -24.56 -76.95 24.98
C VAL A 236 -24.84 -78.38 25.42
N GLN A 237 -23.93 -78.99 26.17
CA GLN A 237 -24.09 -80.35 26.69
C GLN A 237 -24.49 -80.30 28.17
N ALA A 238 -25.56 -81.01 28.56
CA ALA A 238 -26.03 -81.08 29.93
C ALA A 238 -26.11 -82.56 30.36
N GLY A 239 -25.08 -83.05 31.06
CA GLY A 239 -24.96 -84.47 31.43
C GLY A 239 -24.40 -85.36 30.31
N GLU A 240 -24.45 -86.68 30.50
CA GLU A 240 -23.82 -87.64 29.56
C GLU A 240 -24.58 -87.78 28.23
N ASP A 241 -25.92 -87.59 28.20
CA ASP A 241 -26.73 -87.89 27.00
C ASP A 241 -27.48 -86.70 26.36
N LEU A 242 -27.68 -85.56 27.04
CA LEU A 242 -28.48 -84.45 26.49
C LEU A 242 -27.62 -83.38 25.81
N ARG A 243 -27.91 -83.11 24.52
CA ARG A 243 -27.28 -82.05 23.73
C ARG A 243 -28.31 -81.01 23.30
N TYR A 244 -28.05 -79.75 23.58
CA TYR A 244 -28.87 -78.61 23.20
C TYR A 244 -28.15 -77.76 22.15
N VAL A 245 -28.92 -77.05 21.32
CA VAL A 245 -28.45 -75.97 20.47
C VAL A 245 -29.15 -74.70 20.91
N VAL A 246 -28.36 -73.74 21.39
CA VAL A 246 -28.81 -72.36 21.61
C VAL A 246 -28.56 -71.60 20.33
N GLY A 247 -29.64 -71.19 19.67
CA GLY A 247 -29.54 -70.33 18.50
C GLY A 247 -29.86 -68.89 18.83
N CYS A 248 -29.08 -67.98 18.27
CA CYS A 248 -29.23 -66.54 18.38
C CYS A 248 -29.24 -65.95 16.97
N ARG A 249 -30.22 -65.11 16.65
CA ARG A 249 -30.36 -64.49 15.32
C ARG A 249 -30.56 -62.99 15.43
N THR A 250 -29.79 -62.25 14.64
CA THR A 250 -29.88 -60.79 14.53
C THR A 250 -30.22 -60.40 13.08
N ASP A 251 -31.24 -59.57 12.87
CA ASP A 251 -31.61 -59.06 11.53
C ASP A 251 -30.62 -57.95 11.12
N ILE A 252 -29.88 -58.17 10.03
CA ILE A 252 -28.85 -57.24 9.53
C ILE A 252 -29.24 -56.57 8.20
N SER A 253 -30.50 -56.71 7.77
CA SER A 253 -30.96 -56.24 6.45
C SER A 253 -30.75 -54.73 6.25
N GLU A 254 -31.09 -53.92 7.25
CA GLU A 254 -30.97 -52.46 7.21
C GLU A 254 -29.50 -52.00 7.22
N VAL A 255 -28.66 -52.68 8.01
CA VAL A 255 -27.23 -52.39 8.13
C VAL A 255 -26.51 -52.60 6.80
N LYS A 256 -26.82 -53.68 6.07
CA LYS A 256 -26.24 -53.95 4.75
C LYS A 256 -26.62 -52.89 3.71
N LYS A 257 -27.86 -52.39 3.74
CA LYS A 257 -28.33 -51.34 2.82
C LYS A 257 -27.57 -50.02 3.05
N LEU A 258 -27.51 -49.56 4.29
CA LEU A 258 -26.83 -48.31 4.66
C LEU A 258 -25.34 -48.33 4.32
N ARG A 259 -24.67 -49.49 4.47
CA ARG A 259 -23.26 -49.64 4.13
C ARG A 259 -22.98 -49.41 2.65
N ARG A 260 -23.82 -49.96 1.76
CA ARG A 260 -23.68 -49.77 0.31
C ARG A 260 -23.90 -48.31 -0.10
N GLU A 261 -24.95 -47.68 0.40
CA GLU A 261 -25.25 -46.26 0.11
C GLU A 261 -24.09 -45.34 0.52
N LYS A 262 -23.45 -45.61 1.67
CA LYS A 262 -22.27 -44.86 2.12
C LYS A 262 -21.04 -45.06 1.21
N GLU A 263 -20.81 -46.28 0.74
CA GLU A 263 -19.67 -46.60 -0.13
C GLU A 263 -19.81 -45.92 -1.50
N ASP A 264 -21.02 -45.87 -2.06
CA ASP A 264 -21.30 -45.20 -3.32
C ASP A 264 -21.15 -43.68 -3.19
N GLN A 265 -21.69 -43.07 -2.13
CA GLN A 265 -21.53 -41.63 -1.88
C GLN A 265 -20.06 -41.19 -1.72
N LEU A 266 -19.21 -42.02 -1.10
CA LEU A 266 -17.80 -41.73 -0.94
C LEU A 266 -17.04 -41.75 -2.28
N ARG A 267 -17.42 -42.65 -3.19
CA ARG A 267 -16.84 -42.71 -4.54
C ARG A 267 -17.20 -41.48 -5.36
N ASP A 268 -18.47 -41.07 -5.35
CA ASP A 268 -18.94 -39.90 -6.09
C ASP A 268 -18.23 -38.61 -5.64
N LEU A 269 -18.05 -38.42 -4.33
CA LEU A 269 -17.33 -37.27 -3.77
C LEU A 269 -15.84 -37.23 -4.18
N GLN A 270 -15.19 -38.40 -4.26
CA GLN A 270 -13.79 -38.47 -4.69
C GLN A 270 -13.62 -38.19 -6.19
N ALA A 271 -14.57 -38.63 -7.01
CA ALA A 271 -14.59 -38.35 -8.45
C ALA A 271 -14.75 -36.85 -8.74
N MET A 272 -15.58 -36.13 -7.97
CA MET A 272 -15.79 -34.68 -8.14
C MET A 272 -14.51 -33.85 -7.97
N PHE A 273 -13.53 -34.30 -7.20
CA PHE A 273 -12.23 -33.63 -7.10
C PHE A 273 -11.23 -34.15 -8.13
N SER A 274 -11.13 -35.47 -8.28
CA SER A 274 -10.05 -36.12 -9.05
C SER A 274 -10.27 -36.14 -10.56
N GLU A 275 -11.52 -36.20 -11.02
CA GLU A 275 -11.87 -36.31 -12.44
C GLU A 275 -12.32 -34.97 -13.04
N HIS A 276 -12.39 -33.91 -12.24
CA HIS A 276 -12.83 -32.59 -12.69
C HIS A 276 -11.78 -31.90 -13.57
N THR A 277 -12.23 -31.22 -14.62
CA THR A 277 -11.37 -30.58 -15.63
C THR A 277 -10.80 -29.23 -15.20
N ALA A 278 -11.48 -28.50 -14.30
CA ALA A 278 -10.94 -27.28 -13.70
C ALA A 278 -9.79 -27.58 -12.72
N THR A 279 -8.80 -26.68 -12.70
CA THR A 279 -7.66 -26.71 -11.77
C THR A 279 -8.14 -26.49 -10.34
N MET A 280 -7.90 -27.46 -9.45
CA MET A 280 -8.34 -27.40 -8.05
C MET A 280 -7.19 -27.69 -7.08
N LEU A 281 -7.09 -26.89 -6.02
CA LEU A 281 -6.10 -27.02 -4.95
C LEU A 281 -6.77 -26.96 -3.57
N HIS A 282 -6.29 -27.77 -2.63
CA HIS A 282 -6.49 -27.57 -1.19
C HIS A 282 -5.26 -26.89 -0.61
N ILE A 283 -5.45 -25.79 0.10
CA ILE A 283 -4.37 -24.95 0.61
C ILE A 283 -4.54 -24.76 2.12
N ASP A 284 -3.46 -24.91 2.87
CA ASP A 284 -3.44 -24.60 4.29
C ASP A 284 -3.58 -23.08 4.50
N PRO A 285 -4.57 -22.59 5.25
CA PRO A 285 -4.84 -21.16 5.36
C PRO A 285 -3.74 -20.39 6.10
N GLU A 286 -3.05 -21.01 7.07
CA GLU A 286 -2.03 -20.36 7.89
C GLU A 286 -0.68 -20.33 7.17
N THR A 287 -0.23 -21.49 6.69
CA THR A 287 1.09 -21.66 6.07
C THR A 287 1.08 -21.35 4.57
N GLY A 288 -0.06 -21.48 3.90
CA GLY A 288 -0.18 -21.39 2.45
C GLY A 288 0.34 -22.63 1.71
N ARG A 289 0.67 -23.72 2.43
CA ARG A 289 1.13 -24.97 1.84
C ARG A 289 0.01 -25.64 1.04
N ILE A 290 0.32 -26.20 -0.13
CA ILE A 290 -0.65 -26.98 -0.90
C ILE A 290 -0.79 -28.36 -0.26
N ILE A 291 -1.98 -28.66 0.25
CA ILE A 291 -2.33 -29.91 0.94
C ILE A 291 -2.80 -30.97 -0.06
N ASP A 292 -3.47 -30.55 -1.14
CA ASP A 292 -3.92 -31.45 -2.20
C ASP A 292 -4.05 -30.73 -3.54
N ALA A 293 -3.94 -31.48 -4.63
CA ALA A 293 -4.07 -30.99 -6.00
C ALA A 293 -4.70 -32.06 -6.88
N ASN A 294 -5.67 -31.66 -7.70
CA ASN A 294 -6.26 -32.57 -8.68
C ASN A 294 -5.36 -32.73 -9.93
N PRO A 295 -5.61 -33.74 -10.78
CA PRO A 295 -4.85 -33.95 -12.00
C PRO A 295 -4.85 -32.75 -12.96
N ALA A 296 -5.97 -32.03 -13.06
CA ALA A 296 -6.05 -30.80 -13.85
C ALA A 296 -5.07 -29.73 -13.37
N ALA A 297 -4.89 -29.58 -12.06
CA ALA A 297 -3.91 -28.65 -11.51
C ALA A 297 -2.46 -29.05 -11.80
N CYS A 298 -2.16 -30.35 -11.78
CA CYS A 298 -0.84 -30.85 -12.17
C CYS A 298 -0.54 -30.53 -13.64
N ASN A 299 -1.52 -30.75 -14.53
CA ASN A 299 -1.38 -30.46 -15.95
C ASN A 299 -1.24 -28.97 -16.24
N PHE A 300 -2.03 -28.13 -15.57
CA PHE A 300 -1.99 -26.67 -15.77
C PHE A 300 -0.66 -26.09 -15.30
N TYR A 301 -0.24 -26.36 -14.05
CA TYR A 301 0.98 -25.78 -13.50
C TYR A 301 2.28 -26.45 -14.01
N GLY A 302 2.18 -27.65 -14.59
CA GLY A 302 3.31 -28.43 -15.11
C GLY A 302 4.13 -29.14 -14.04
N TYR A 303 3.65 -29.19 -12.79
CA TYR A 303 4.26 -29.92 -11.68
C TYR A 303 3.55 -31.25 -11.47
N SER A 304 4.30 -32.27 -11.05
CA SER A 304 3.69 -33.50 -10.55
C SER A 304 2.96 -33.25 -9.22
N ARG A 305 2.00 -34.10 -8.87
CA ARG A 305 1.28 -33.97 -7.58
C ARG A 305 2.24 -33.95 -6.39
N GLY A 306 3.29 -34.78 -6.40
CA GLY A 306 4.30 -34.79 -5.33
C GLY A 306 5.02 -33.45 -5.19
N GLU A 307 5.44 -32.86 -6.31
CA GLU A 307 6.09 -31.54 -6.34
C GLU A 307 5.14 -30.43 -5.85
N LEU A 308 3.86 -30.43 -6.27
CA LEU A 308 2.89 -29.43 -5.82
C LEU A 308 2.69 -29.44 -4.30
N LEU A 309 2.71 -30.62 -3.66
CA LEU A 309 2.51 -30.78 -2.21
C LEU A 309 3.70 -30.30 -1.36
N GLU A 310 4.85 -30.13 -1.98
CA GLU A 310 6.04 -29.54 -1.36
C GLU A 310 6.06 -28.01 -1.48
N LEU A 311 5.26 -27.44 -2.38
CA LEU A 311 5.17 -26.01 -2.61
C LEU A 311 4.12 -25.33 -1.72
N SER A 312 4.33 -24.04 -1.53
CA SER A 312 3.34 -23.10 -1.02
C SER A 312 2.76 -22.27 -2.16
N ILE A 313 1.53 -21.78 -2.00
CA ILE A 313 0.85 -21.02 -3.07
C ILE A 313 1.61 -19.74 -3.45
N GLN A 314 2.37 -19.17 -2.52
CA GLN A 314 3.25 -18.02 -2.75
C GLN A 314 4.44 -18.32 -3.66
N ASP A 315 4.89 -19.58 -3.75
CA ASP A 315 6.01 -19.96 -4.63
C ASP A 315 5.64 -19.87 -6.12
N ILE A 316 4.34 -20.03 -6.40
CA ILE A 316 3.77 -19.96 -7.75
C ILE A 316 3.01 -18.65 -8.01
N ASN A 317 2.90 -17.75 -7.03
CA ASN A 317 2.24 -16.45 -7.19
C ASN A 317 3.27 -15.34 -7.41
N MET A 318 2.99 -14.38 -8.30
CA MET A 318 3.92 -13.29 -8.61
C MET A 318 3.72 -12.05 -7.72
N LEU A 319 2.69 -12.03 -6.86
CA LEU A 319 2.51 -10.98 -5.85
C LEU A 319 3.47 -11.19 -4.67
N THR A 320 3.67 -10.15 -3.87
CA THR A 320 4.49 -10.25 -2.65
C THR A 320 3.88 -11.24 -1.66
N GLU A 321 4.72 -11.96 -0.91
CA GLU A 321 4.26 -12.95 0.07
C GLU A 321 3.23 -12.36 1.06
N GLU A 322 3.42 -11.10 1.47
CA GLU A 322 2.51 -10.35 2.33
C GLU A 322 1.12 -10.16 1.72
N GLU A 323 1.04 -9.87 0.42
CA GLU A 323 -0.22 -9.67 -0.31
C GLU A 323 -0.95 -11.00 -0.48
N VAL A 324 -0.24 -12.07 -0.86
CA VAL A 324 -0.81 -13.41 -0.98
C VAL A 324 -1.32 -13.89 0.39
N HIS A 325 -0.56 -13.65 1.47
CA HIS A 325 -0.96 -13.99 2.84
C HIS A 325 -2.23 -13.25 3.26
N ARG A 326 -2.28 -11.93 3.03
CA ARG A 326 -3.47 -11.11 3.35
C ARG A 326 -4.71 -11.62 2.63
N ARG A 327 -4.62 -11.91 1.33
CA ARG A 327 -5.74 -12.40 0.52
C ARG A 327 -6.18 -13.81 0.91
N ARG A 328 -5.24 -14.70 1.28
CA ARG A 328 -5.60 -16.01 1.86
C ARG A 328 -6.43 -15.88 3.14
N LEU A 329 -6.06 -14.97 4.04
CA LEU A 329 -6.83 -14.73 5.27
C LEU A 329 -8.22 -14.12 4.98
N MET A 330 -8.34 -13.28 3.95
CA MET A 330 -9.64 -12.78 3.48
C MET A 330 -10.53 -13.92 2.93
N ALA A 331 -9.94 -14.83 2.14
CA ALA A 331 -10.62 -16.04 1.67
C ALA A 331 -11.08 -16.93 2.83
N TYR A 332 -10.21 -17.12 3.83
CA TYR A 332 -10.48 -17.95 5.01
C TYR A 332 -11.60 -17.38 5.90
N SER A 333 -11.61 -16.05 6.09
CA SER A 333 -12.68 -15.36 6.81
C SER A 333 -13.99 -15.24 6.00
N GLY A 334 -13.98 -15.64 4.73
CA GLY A 334 -15.14 -15.60 3.83
C GLY A 334 -15.56 -14.21 3.36
N ARG A 335 -14.74 -13.18 3.62
CA ARG A 335 -15.00 -11.78 3.25
C ARG A 335 -14.92 -11.55 1.74
N GLU A 336 -14.02 -12.27 1.09
CA GLU A 336 -13.80 -12.20 -0.35
C GLU A 336 -13.48 -13.61 -0.84
N ARG A 337 -14.08 -14.05 -1.94
CA ARG A 337 -13.97 -15.43 -2.44
C ARG A 337 -13.38 -15.51 -3.83
N TYR A 338 -13.16 -14.37 -4.47
CA TYR A 338 -12.69 -14.26 -5.84
C TYR A 338 -11.46 -13.38 -5.85
N PHE A 339 -10.43 -13.83 -6.54
CA PHE A 339 -9.16 -13.12 -6.63
C PHE A 339 -8.57 -13.30 -8.01
N LEU A 340 -8.01 -12.22 -8.54
CA LEU A 340 -7.20 -12.26 -9.76
C LEU A 340 -5.73 -12.32 -9.36
N PHE A 341 -5.03 -13.35 -9.86
CA PHE A 341 -3.62 -13.56 -9.54
C PHE A 341 -2.77 -13.83 -10.78
N PRO A 342 -1.59 -13.20 -10.90
CA PRO A 342 -0.56 -13.66 -11.81
C PRO A 342 0.17 -14.86 -11.20
N HIS A 343 -0.01 -16.04 -11.79
CA HIS A 343 0.67 -17.27 -11.38
C HIS A 343 1.79 -17.63 -12.36
N ARG A 344 2.86 -18.23 -11.86
CA ARG A 344 4.02 -18.69 -12.63
C ARG A 344 4.02 -20.20 -12.73
N LEU A 345 4.03 -20.70 -13.97
CA LEU A 345 4.13 -22.12 -14.30
C LEU A 345 5.55 -22.65 -14.10
N LYS A 346 5.72 -23.99 -14.06
CA LYS A 346 7.06 -24.63 -14.00
C LYS A 346 7.97 -24.23 -15.17
N SER A 347 7.39 -23.94 -16.34
CA SER A 347 8.09 -23.45 -17.52
C SER A 347 8.66 -22.03 -17.36
N GLY A 348 8.25 -21.30 -16.33
CA GLY A 348 8.55 -19.87 -16.12
C GLY A 348 7.54 -18.92 -16.75
N GLU A 349 6.59 -19.41 -17.54
CA GLU A 349 5.50 -18.61 -18.11
C GLU A 349 4.58 -18.07 -17.02
N ILE A 350 4.14 -16.81 -17.16
CA ILE A 350 3.21 -16.16 -16.24
C ILE A 350 1.81 -16.21 -16.87
N ARG A 351 0.86 -16.79 -16.14
CA ARG A 351 -0.56 -16.88 -16.51
C ARG A 351 -1.39 -16.06 -15.54
N LEU A 352 -2.31 -15.27 -16.08
CA LEU A 352 -3.28 -14.56 -15.27
C LEU A 352 -4.45 -15.49 -14.97
N VAL A 353 -4.77 -15.68 -13.70
CA VAL A 353 -5.78 -16.65 -13.27
C VAL A 353 -6.85 -16.06 -12.35
N ASP A 354 -8.09 -16.46 -12.60
CA ASP A 354 -9.24 -16.25 -11.73
C ASP A 354 -9.26 -17.37 -10.67
N VAL A 355 -9.11 -17.00 -9.40
CA VAL A 355 -9.06 -17.94 -8.27
C VAL A 355 -10.28 -17.74 -7.38
N TYR A 356 -11.10 -18.78 -7.29
CA TYR A 356 -12.23 -18.85 -6.36
C TYR A 356 -11.87 -19.70 -5.16
N SER A 357 -11.77 -19.12 -3.98
CA SER A 357 -11.34 -19.81 -2.76
C SER A 357 -12.38 -19.74 -1.65
N CYS A 358 -12.66 -20.87 -1.00
CA CYS A 358 -13.52 -20.96 0.18
C CYS A 358 -12.97 -21.94 1.23
N PRO A 359 -13.25 -21.74 2.53
CA PRO A 359 -12.88 -22.68 3.57
C PRO A 359 -13.79 -23.93 3.54
N VAL A 360 -13.19 -25.11 3.53
CA VAL A 360 -13.87 -26.41 3.62
C VAL A 360 -13.23 -27.27 4.70
N ASN A 361 -14.00 -28.18 5.30
CA ASN A 361 -13.46 -29.11 6.29
C ASN A 361 -12.91 -30.36 5.58
N TYR A 362 -11.59 -30.53 5.62
CA TYR A 362 -10.89 -31.67 5.03
C TYR A 362 -10.08 -32.40 6.12
N GLY A 363 -10.45 -33.66 6.41
CA GLY A 363 -9.77 -34.47 7.42
C GLY A 363 -9.81 -33.90 8.86
N GLY A 364 -10.83 -33.10 9.19
CA GLY A 364 -10.96 -32.44 10.49
C GLY A 364 -10.19 -31.12 10.61
N ARG A 365 -9.58 -30.64 9.53
CA ARG A 365 -8.90 -29.34 9.44
C ARG A 365 -9.62 -28.43 8.45
N SER A 366 -9.68 -27.14 8.76
CA SER A 366 -10.23 -26.14 7.84
C SER A 366 -9.16 -25.78 6.81
N VAL A 367 -9.42 -26.06 5.54
CA VAL A 367 -8.51 -25.82 4.42
C VAL A 367 -9.18 -24.92 3.40
N LEU A 368 -8.41 -24.16 2.63
CA LEU A 368 -8.93 -23.38 1.51
C LEU A 368 -9.04 -24.27 0.28
N PHE A 369 -10.27 -24.55 -0.16
CA PHE A 369 -10.53 -25.14 -1.46
C PHE A 369 -10.57 -24.04 -2.52
N SER A 370 -9.67 -24.15 -3.50
CA SER A 370 -9.47 -23.13 -4.53
C SER A 370 -9.67 -23.72 -5.91
N ILE A 371 -10.52 -23.09 -6.72
CA ILE A 371 -10.74 -23.40 -8.14
C ILE A 371 -10.09 -22.29 -8.96
N ILE A 372 -9.29 -22.66 -9.95
CA ILE A 372 -8.47 -21.74 -10.73
C ILE A 372 -8.82 -21.84 -12.22
N PHE A 373 -9.05 -20.70 -12.88
CA PHE A 373 -9.29 -20.60 -14.32
C PHE A 373 -8.23 -19.71 -14.98
N ASP A 374 -7.68 -20.15 -16.11
CA ASP A 374 -6.80 -19.31 -16.95
C ASP A 374 -7.64 -18.29 -17.73
N VAL A 375 -7.29 -17.01 -17.61
CA VAL A 375 -7.95 -15.91 -18.29
C VAL A 375 -6.99 -15.06 -19.12
N THR A 376 -5.75 -15.51 -19.28
CA THR A 376 -4.67 -14.77 -19.97
C THR A 376 -5.10 -14.35 -21.38
N ASP A 377 -5.49 -15.32 -22.23
CA ASP A 377 -5.88 -15.04 -23.61
C ASP A 377 -7.08 -14.08 -23.71
N ARG A 378 -8.06 -14.24 -22.81
CA ARG A 378 -9.28 -13.40 -22.80
C ARG A 378 -8.94 -11.94 -22.50
N GLU A 379 -8.04 -11.71 -21.55
CA GLU A 379 -7.61 -10.37 -21.18
C GLU A 379 -6.70 -9.75 -22.24
N ASP A 380 -5.78 -10.53 -22.82
CA ASP A 380 -4.90 -10.08 -23.90
C ASP A 380 -5.69 -9.62 -25.14
N PHE A 381 -6.71 -10.38 -25.56
CA PHE A 381 -7.58 -9.98 -26.67
C PHE A 381 -8.40 -8.73 -26.35
N ARG A 382 -8.89 -8.61 -25.12
CA ARG A 382 -9.67 -7.45 -24.69
C ARG A 382 -8.81 -6.19 -24.65
N GLU A 383 -7.60 -6.28 -24.13
CA GLU A 383 -6.64 -5.18 -24.13
C GLU A 383 -6.21 -4.78 -25.55
N ALA A 384 -5.92 -5.76 -26.42
CA ALA A 384 -5.55 -5.49 -27.82
C ALA A 384 -6.67 -4.76 -28.57
N MET A 385 -7.91 -5.22 -28.44
CA MET A 385 -9.08 -4.62 -29.09
C MET A 385 -9.38 -3.21 -28.55
N ASN A 386 -9.23 -3.00 -27.24
CA ASN A 386 -9.38 -1.68 -26.63
C ASN A 386 -8.27 -0.74 -27.11
N ARG A 387 -7.01 -1.20 -27.17
CA ARG A 387 -5.87 -0.41 -27.63
C ARG A 387 -6.01 -0.02 -29.10
N GLU A 388 -6.52 -0.90 -29.96
CA GLU A 388 -6.78 -0.59 -31.36
C GLU A 388 -7.91 0.45 -31.53
N ARG A 389 -9.02 0.29 -30.79
CA ARG A 389 -10.12 1.28 -30.76
C ARG A 389 -9.67 2.63 -30.25
N GLU A 390 -8.89 2.65 -29.17
CA GLU A 390 -8.37 3.86 -28.56
C GLU A 390 -7.36 4.53 -29.49
N LEU A 391 -6.47 3.77 -30.15
CA LEU A 391 -5.53 4.29 -31.14
C LEU A 391 -6.26 4.93 -32.34
N LEU A 392 -7.28 4.27 -32.89
CA LEU A 392 -8.09 4.81 -33.99
C LEU A 392 -8.84 6.08 -33.56
N SER A 393 -9.44 6.08 -32.37
CA SER A 393 -10.11 7.25 -31.81
C SER A 393 -9.14 8.41 -31.58
N VAL A 394 -8.02 8.16 -30.89
CA VAL A 394 -6.98 9.17 -30.62
C VAL A 394 -6.41 9.70 -31.93
N THR A 395 -6.17 8.87 -32.94
CA THR A 395 -5.67 9.33 -34.24
C THR A 395 -6.64 10.30 -34.91
N LEU A 396 -7.95 9.99 -34.92
CA LEU A 396 -8.97 10.87 -35.50
C LEU A 396 -9.22 12.16 -34.68
N HIS A 397 -9.04 12.10 -33.37
CA HIS A 397 -9.23 13.25 -32.46
C HIS A 397 -7.98 14.13 -32.31
N SER A 398 -6.79 13.60 -32.59
CA SER A 398 -5.51 14.32 -32.48
C SER A 398 -5.11 15.04 -33.77
N ILE A 399 -5.80 14.76 -34.88
CA ILE A 399 -5.65 15.51 -36.13
C ILE A 399 -6.33 16.87 -35.92
N GLY A 400 -5.56 17.96 -36.07
CA GLY A 400 -6.07 19.33 -35.99
C GLY A 400 -6.98 19.74 -37.17
N ASP A 401 -7.15 18.84 -38.14
CA ASP A 401 -8.07 19.00 -39.26
C ASP A 401 -9.47 18.52 -38.86
N GLY A 402 -10.49 19.25 -39.31
CA GLY A 402 -11.88 18.86 -39.16
C GLY A 402 -12.19 17.65 -40.02
N VAL A 403 -12.66 16.57 -39.39
CA VAL A 403 -13.08 15.34 -40.06
C VAL A 403 -14.58 15.19 -39.89
N VAL A 404 -15.27 14.99 -41.01
CA VAL A 404 -16.70 14.75 -41.09
C VAL A 404 -16.93 13.45 -41.87
N THR A 405 -17.72 12.56 -41.29
CA THR A 405 -18.16 11.34 -41.97
C THR A 405 -19.64 11.41 -42.28
N THR A 406 -20.04 10.82 -43.40
CA THR A 406 -21.43 10.72 -43.84
C THR A 406 -21.75 9.29 -44.26
N ASP A 407 -23.04 8.96 -44.28
CA ASP A 407 -23.55 7.71 -44.88
C ASP A 407 -23.65 7.81 -46.42
N SER A 408 -24.15 6.73 -47.06
CA SER A 408 -24.38 6.69 -48.50
C SER A 408 -25.47 7.65 -49.01
N ALA A 409 -26.25 8.27 -48.13
CA ALA A 409 -27.27 9.27 -48.46
C ALA A 409 -26.77 10.71 -48.25
N GLY A 410 -25.53 10.90 -47.78
CA GLY A 410 -24.95 12.22 -47.50
C GLY A 410 -25.38 12.81 -46.15
N LEU A 411 -25.95 12.00 -45.25
CA LEU A 411 -26.29 12.39 -43.88
C LEU A 411 -25.05 12.25 -43.00
N ILE A 412 -24.80 13.25 -42.16
CA ILE A 412 -23.64 13.25 -41.24
C ILE A 412 -23.79 12.13 -40.21
N THR A 413 -22.76 11.31 -40.09
CA THR A 413 -22.67 10.20 -39.12
C THR A 413 -21.77 10.51 -37.95
N SER A 414 -20.76 11.38 -38.12
CA SER A 414 -19.88 11.83 -37.04
C SER A 414 -19.10 13.09 -37.43
N LEU A 415 -18.78 13.92 -36.44
CA LEU A 415 -17.89 15.08 -36.48
C LEU A 415 -16.79 14.90 -35.43
N ASN A 416 -15.52 15.00 -35.81
CA ASN A 416 -14.44 15.06 -34.80
C ASN A 416 -14.42 16.42 -34.08
N LYS A 417 -13.67 16.51 -32.98
CA LYS A 417 -13.60 17.73 -32.16
C LYS A 417 -13.13 18.96 -32.94
N ALA A 418 -12.14 18.79 -33.83
CA ALA A 418 -11.65 19.87 -34.68
C ALA A 418 -12.73 20.37 -35.66
N ALA A 419 -13.56 19.48 -36.21
CA ALA A 419 -14.67 19.86 -37.08
C ALA A 419 -15.73 20.68 -36.31
N GLU A 420 -16.01 20.34 -35.06
CA GLU A 420 -16.92 21.15 -34.23
C GLU A 420 -16.39 22.57 -34.04
N GLU A 421 -15.10 22.70 -33.72
CA GLU A 421 -14.45 23.99 -33.50
C GLU A 421 -14.42 24.82 -34.78
N ILE A 422 -14.02 24.23 -35.92
CA ILE A 422 -13.93 24.93 -37.20
C ILE A 422 -15.32 25.35 -37.70
N THR A 423 -16.31 24.46 -37.65
CA THR A 423 -17.65 24.74 -38.20
C THR A 423 -18.54 25.54 -37.24
N GLY A 424 -18.31 25.44 -35.93
CA GLY A 424 -19.17 26.01 -34.90
C GLY A 424 -20.45 25.22 -34.63
N TRP A 425 -20.58 24.01 -35.18
CA TRP A 425 -21.65 23.06 -34.89
C TRP A 425 -21.15 22.00 -33.91
N ILE A 426 -22.00 21.56 -32.99
CA ILE A 426 -21.69 20.39 -32.15
C ILE A 426 -22.15 19.11 -32.85
N GLU A 427 -21.44 18.02 -32.63
CA GLU A 427 -21.70 16.72 -33.27
C GLU A 427 -23.15 16.26 -33.05
N GLU A 428 -23.66 16.43 -31.84
CA GLU A 428 -25.03 16.07 -31.44
C GLU A 428 -26.12 16.79 -32.26
N GLU A 429 -25.85 18.01 -32.74
CA GLU A 429 -26.77 18.78 -33.60
C GLU A 429 -26.57 18.46 -35.10
N ALA A 430 -25.37 18.04 -35.48
CA ALA A 430 -24.99 17.81 -36.86
C ALA A 430 -25.35 16.38 -37.33
N ILE A 431 -25.32 15.39 -36.44
CA ILE A 431 -25.67 14.00 -36.77
C ILE A 431 -27.09 13.91 -37.35
N GLY A 432 -27.22 13.17 -38.46
CA GLY A 432 -28.49 12.94 -39.15
C GLY A 432 -28.97 14.13 -39.99
N GLN A 433 -28.23 15.24 -40.02
CA GLN A 433 -28.48 16.36 -40.94
C GLN A 433 -27.73 16.14 -42.26
N HIS A 434 -28.23 16.75 -43.34
CA HIS A 434 -27.55 16.68 -44.63
C HIS A 434 -26.30 17.57 -44.63
N PHE A 435 -25.20 17.07 -45.20
CA PHE A 435 -23.90 17.76 -45.18
C PHE A 435 -23.97 19.23 -45.64
N SER A 436 -24.71 19.51 -46.72
CA SER A 436 -24.83 20.86 -47.31
C SER A 436 -25.52 21.89 -46.41
N ASP A 437 -26.31 21.43 -45.43
CA ASP A 437 -27.09 22.31 -44.56
C ASP A 437 -26.23 22.82 -43.40
N ILE A 438 -25.31 21.97 -42.93
CA ILE A 438 -24.37 22.21 -41.84
C ILE A 438 -23.10 22.88 -42.37
N ILE A 439 -22.50 22.33 -43.43
CA ILE A 439 -21.21 22.79 -43.97
C ILE A 439 -21.44 23.55 -45.27
N ARG A 440 -21.35 24.87 -45.17
CA ARG A 440 -21.58 25.81 -46.27
C ARG A 440 -20.26 26.28 -46.86
N LEU A 441 -19.98 25.81 -48.07
CA LEU A 441 -18.75 26.12 -48.80
C LEU A 441 -18.99 27.17 -49.89
N ARG A 442 -18.08 28.13 -50.02
CA ARG A 442 -18.06 29.16 -51.07
C ARG A 442 -16.66 29.36 -51.65
N SER A 443 -16.59 29.86 -52.87
CA SER A 443 -15.33 30.29 -53.48
C SER A 443 -14.87 31.62 -52.86
N GLU A 444 -13.60 31.69 -52.46
CA GLU A 444 -12.95 32.89 -51.91
C GLU A 444 -12.92 34.04 -52.94
N GLU A 445 -12.67 33.73 -54.21
CA GLU A 445 -12.51 34.72 -55.28
C GLU A 445 -13.84 35.24 -55.83
N THR A 446 -14.83 34.35 -55.98
CA THR A 446 -16.10 34.68 -56.66
C THR A 446 -17.28 34.82 -55.70
N GLY A 447 -17.15 34.36 -54.46
CA GLY A 447 -18.21 34.38 -53.45
C GLY A 447 -19.40 33.45 -53.74
N LYS A 448 -19.36 32.67 -54.84
CA LYS A 448 -20.42 31.73 -55.24
C LYS A 448 -20.33 30.42 -54.46
N GLN A 449 -21.47 29.73 -54.34
CA GLN A 449 -21.54 28.40 -53.74
C GLN A 449 -20.75 27.40 -54.60
N VAL A 450 -19.93 26.58 -53.94
CA VAL A 450 -19.15 25.52 -54.60
C VAL A 450 -19.99 24.24 -54.65
N ASP A 451 -19.74 23.38 -55.63
CA ASP A 451 -20.37 22.08 -55.72
C ASP A 451 -20.07 21.25 -54.46
N ASN A 452 -21.06 20.48 -53.98
CA ASN A 452 -20.91 19.69 -52.76
C ASN A 452 -19.88 18.55 -52.97
N PRO A 453 -18.75 18.56 -52.25
CA PRO A 453 -17.69 17.55 -52.41
C PRO A 453 -18.18 16.15 -52.10
N ILE A 454 -19.05 16.00 -51.11
CA ILE A 454 -19.61 14.70 -50.72
C ILE A 454 -20.50 14.16 -51.82
N GLU A 455 -21.32 15.00 -52.45
CA GLU A 455 -22.18 14.57 -53.55
C GLU A 455 -21.36 14.17 -54.79
N LEU A 456 -20.26 14.87 -55.05
CA LEU A 456 -19.32 14.52 -56.12
C LEU A 456 -18.63 13.17 -55.86
N VAL A 457 -18.21 12.89 -54.62
CA VAL A 457 -17.63 11.59 -54.25
C VAL A 457 -18.69 10.48 -54.31
N LEU A 458 -19.92 10.73 -53.86
CA LEU A 458 -21.02 9.77 -53.94
C LEU A 458 -21.37 9.40 -55.39
N LYS A 459 -21.26 10.35 -56.34
CA LYS A 459 -21.52 10.12 -57.77
C LYS A 459 -20.34 9.48 -58.50
N SER A 460 -19.12 9.89 -58.19
CA SER A 460 -17.91 9.50 -58.93
C SER A 460 -17.18 8.28 -58.35
N GLY A 461 -17.32 8.04 -57.04
CA GLY A 461 -16.55 7.02 -56.32
C GLY A 461 -15.05 7.31 -56.21
N LEU A 462 -14.60 8.51 -56.61
CA LEU A 462 -13.19 8.92 -56.60
C LEU A 462 -12.93 9.95 -55.50
N ILE A 463 -11.66 10.09 -55.12
CA ILE A 463 -11.21 11.17 -54.22
C ILE A 463 -11.40 12.51 -54.93
N VAL A 464 -12.05 13.46 -54.26
CA VAL A 464 -12.27 14.82 -54.75
C VAL A 464 -11.50 15.77 -53.84
N GLY A 465 -10.51 16.48 -54.38
CA GLY A 465 -9.94 17.67 -53.75
C GLY A 465 -10.63 18.90 -54.30
N LEU A 466 -11.08 19.81 -53.43
CA LEU A 466 -11.54 21.11 -53.90
C LEU A 466 -10.33 21.99 -54.27
N ALA A 467 -10.54 22.93 -55.18
CA ALA A 467 -9.49 23.84 -55.62
C ALA A 467 -9.00 24.71 -54.45
N ASN A 468 -7.71 25.08 -54.47
CA ASN A 468 -7.19 26.20 -53.68
C ASN A 468 -8.17 27.36 -53.85
N HIS A 469 -8.63 27.99 -52.74
CA HIS A 469 -9.62 29.09 -52.68
C HIS A 469 -11.07 28.72 -52.30
N THR A 470 -11.28 27.76 -51.39
CA THR A 470 -12.57 27.52 -50.73
C THR A 470 -12.62 28.19 -49.35
N VAL A 471 -13.78 28.73 -49.00
CA VAL A 471 -14.09 29.24 -47.65
C VAL A 471 -15.30 28.54 -47.06
N LEU A 472 -15.22 28.23 -45.78
CA LEU A 472 -16.29 27.68 -44.96
C LEU A 472 -16.99 28.80 -44.19
N ILE A 473 -18.32 28.79 -44.19
CA ILE A 473 -19.12 29.69 -43.37
C ILE A 473 -19.50 28.95 -42.09
N ARG A 474 -19.01 29.45 -40.95
CA ARG A 474 -19.34 28.93 -39.62
C ARG A 474 -20.81 29.16 -39.28
N LYS A 475 -21.31 28.45 -38.26
CA LYS A 475 -22.65 28.65 -37.69
C LYS A 475 -22.91 30.10 -37.25
N ASP A 476 -21.88 30.80 -36.75
CA ASP A 476 -21.95 32.21 -36.31
C ASP A 476 -21.85 33.24 -37.45
N GLY A 477 -21.70 32.78 -38.70
CA GLY A 477 -21.58 33.61 -39.89
C GLY A 477 -20.15 34.06 -40.23
N ARG A 478 -19.13 33.72 -39.44
CA ARG A 478 -17.72 34.00 -39.80
C ARG A 478 -17.28 33.15 -40.98
N VAL A 479 -16.42 33.73 -41.80
CA VAL A 479 -15.85 33.09 -42.99
C VAL A 479 -14.44 32.62 -42.66
N LEU A 480 -14.16 31.33 -42.84
CA LEU A 480 -12.86 30.71 -42.62
C LEU A 480 -12.32 30.16 -43.94
N PRO A 481 -11.11 30.53 -44.37
CA PRO A 481 -10.45 29.85 -45.47
C PRO A 481 -10.08 28.43 -45.05
N ILE A 482 -10.51 27.45 -45.84
CA ILE A 482 -10.20 26.04 -45.61
C ILE A 482 -9.53 25.41 -46.82
N ASP A 483 -8.73 24.38 -46.55
CA ASP A 483 -8.29 23.43 -47.56
C ASP A 483 -8.98 22.09 -47.29
N ASP A 484 -9.52 21.43 -48.31
CA ASP A 484 -10.42 20.30 -48.11
C ASP A 484 -10.32 19.19 -49.15
N SER A 485 -10.52 17.96 -48.68
CA SER A 485 -10.55 16.75 -49.49
C SER A 485 -11.60 15.77 -48.99
N ALA A 486 -12.35 15.18 -49.92
CA ALA A 486 -13.35 14.17 -49.65
C ALA A 486 -13.00 12.84 -50.34
N ALA A 487 -13.13 11.74 -49.60
CA ALA A 487 -12.82 10.39 -50.05
C ALA A 487 -13.92 9.39 -49.65
N PRO A 488 -14.16 8.34 -50.45
CA PRO A 488 -15.20 7.37 -50.14
C PRO A 488 -14.74 6.38 -49.05
N ILE A 489 -15.66 6.03 -48.15
CA ILE A 489 -15.49 4.97 -47.15
C ILE A 489 -16.04 3.67 -47.75
N GLN A 490 -15.16 2.72 -48.05
CA GLN A 490 -15.50 1.44 -48.67
C GLN A 490 -14.80 0.28 -47.94
N ASN A 491 -15.38 -0.91 -47.93
CA ASN A 491 -14.70 -2.11 -47.43
C ASN A 491 -13.81 -2.77 -48.50
N GLU A 492 -13.05 -3.80 -48.11
CA GLU A 492 -12.16 -4.57 -49.01
C GLU A 492 -12.89 -5.21 -50.21
N THR A 493 -14.21 -5.39 -50.12
CA THR A 493 -15.06 -5.91 -51.22
C THR A 493 -15.59 -4.82 -52.15
N GLY A 494 -15.22 -3.55 -51.94
CA GLY A 494 -15.69 -2.39 -52.71
C GLY A 494 -17.11 -1.94 -52.37
N LYS A 495 -17.70 -2.45 -51.28
CA LYS A 495 -19.01 -2.01 -50.80
C LYS A 495 -18.87 -0.63 -50.17
N PHE A 496 -19.63 0.32 -50.71
CA PHE A 496 -19.66 1.71 -50.28
C PHE A 496 -20.47 1.88 -48.98
N PHE A 497 -19.90 2.54 -47.98
CA PHE A 497 -20.54 2.83 -46.70
C PHE A 497 -20.84 4.32 -46.52
N GLY A 498 -20.09 5.19 -47.18
CA GLY A 498 -20.22 6.63 -46.95
C GLY A 498 -19.06 7.45 -47.52
N VAL A 499 -18.95 8.69 -47.08
CA VAL A 499 -17.85 9.60 -47.45
C VAL A 499 -17.22 10.17 -46.20
N VAL A 500 -15.89 10.23 -46.18
CA VAL A 500 -15.11 11.01 -45.21
C VAL A 500 -14.62 12.28 -45.89
N MET A 501 -14.84 13.42 -45.26
CA MET A 501 -14.31 14.70 -45.66
C MET A 501 -13.38 15.22 -44.58
N VAL A 502 -12.20 15.65 -44.98
CA VAL A 502 -11.20 16.29 -44.14
C VAL A 502 -11.03 17.72 -44.62
N PHE A 503 -11.05 18.69 -43.70
CA PHE A 503 -10.78 20.08 -44.01
C PHE A 503 -9.95 20.76 -42.91
N ARG A 504 -9.03 21.63 -43.32
CA ARG A 504 -8.08 22.31 -42.45
C ARG A 504 -8.29 23.82 -42.48
N ASP A 505 -8.30 24.46 -41.32
CA ASP A 505 -8.25 25.92 -41.23
C ASP A 505 -6.85 26.42 -41.61
N VAL A 506 -6.75 27.13 -42.73
CA VAL A 506 -5.49 27.69 -43.25
C VAL A 506 -5.34 29.18 -42.96
N SER A 507 -6.15 29.75 -42.05
CA SER A 507 -6.08 31.16 -41.65
C SER A 507 -4.69 31.54 -41.14
N ARG A 508 -4.13 30.70 -40.25
CA ARG A 508 -2.80 30.93 -39.66
C ARG A 508 -1.70 30.78 -40.70
N ASP A 509 -1.79 29.78 -41.56
CA ASP A 509 -0.78 29.52 -42.59
C ASP A 509 -0.74 30.68 -43.61
N LYS A 510 -1.90 31.22 -44.00
CA LYS A 510 -1.99 32.43 -44.84
C LYS A 510 -1.44 33.68 -44.15
N GLU A 511 -1.73 33.88 -42.87
CA GLU A 511 -1.21 35.03 -42.12
C GLU A 511 0.31 34.93 -41.91
N GLN A 512 0.82 33.73 -41.60
CA GLN A 512 2.25 33.47 -41.50
C GLN A 512 2.96 33.67 -42.84
N GLN A 513 2.37 33.23 -43.95
CA GLN A 513 2.91 33.51 -45.29
C GLN A 513 2.98 35.02 -45.57
N ARG A 514 1.94 35.79 -45.21
CA ARG A 514 1.96 37.25 -45.33
C ARG A 514 3.02 37.87 -44.43
N GLN A 515 3.17 37.40 -43.21
CA GLN A 515 4.15 37.90 -42.25
C GLN A 515 5.59 37.56 -42.69
N ILE A 516 5.84 36.36 -43.21
CA ILE A 516 7.13 35.96 -43.80
C ILE A 516 7.46 36.87 -44.99
N LEU A 517 6.48 37.14 -45.86
CA LEU A 517 6.68 38.04 -46.98
C LEU A 517 6.99 39.48 -46.52
N TYR A 518 6.30 39.97 -45.49
CA TYR A 518 6.56 41.28 -44.90
C TYR A 518 7.97 41.36 -44.28
N LEU A 519 8.35 40.39 -43.44
CA LEU A 519 9.68 40.33 -42.81
C LEU A 519 10.81 40.14 -43.83
N SER A 520 10.53 39.54 -45.00
CA SER A 520 11.49 39.44 -46.09
C SER A 520 11.89 40.80 -46.67
N TYR A 521 11.05 41.83 -46.54
CA TYR A 521 11.28 43.15 -47.12
C TYR A 521 11.34 44.30 -46.10
N HIS A 522 11.09 44.04 -44.81
CA HIS A 522 11.08 45.04 -43.75
C HIS A 522 12.03 44.67 -42.60
N ASP A 523 12.65 45.67 -41.99
CA ASP A 523 13.44 45.55 -40.77
C ASP A 523 12.50 45.44 -39.55
N PRO A 524 12.61 44.39 -38.72
CA PRO A 524 11.67 44.13 -37.64
C PRO A 524 11.74 45.15 -36.49
N LEU A 525 12.88 45.84 -36.30
CA LEU A 525 13.05 46.79 -35.21
C LEU A 525 12.41 48.15 -35.52
N THR A 526 12.64 48.66 -36.73
CA THR A 526 12.24 50.01 -37.15
C THR A 526 10.96 50.02 -38.00
N GLY A 527 10.59 48.88 -38.59
CA GLY A 527 9.48 48.75 -39.54
C GLY A 527 9.77 49.39 -40.92
N LEU A 528 10.96 49.95 -41.12
CA LEU A 528 11.41 50.44 -42.42
C LEU A 528 11.69 49.27 -43.37
N HIS A 529 11.96 49.56 -44.63
CA HIS A 529 12.44 48.53 -45.53
C HIS A 529 13.81 48.00 -45.08
N ASN A 530 14.10 46.75 -45.41
CA ASN A 530 15.42 46.16 -45.15
C ASN A 530 16.35 46.33 -46.36
N ARG A 531 17.63 45.99 -46.15
CA ARG A 531 18.65 46.00 -47.20
C ARG A 531 18.23 45.29 -48.48
N ARG A 532 17.61 44.10 -48.38
CA ARG A 532 17.19 43.30 -49.54
C ARG A 532 16.19 44.05 -50.41
N TYR A 533 15.16 44.64 -49.81
CA TYR A 533 14.18 45.43 -50.57
C TYR A 533 14.86 46.59 -51.31
N LEU A 534 15.76 47.30 -50.64
CA LEU A 534 16.46 48.43 -51.24
C LEU A 534 17.40 48.00 -52.38
N GLU A 535 18.09 46.87 -52.28
CA GLU A 535 18.91 46.30 -53.37
C GLU A 535 18.07 45.96 -54.62
N GLU A 536 16.84 45.46 -54.44
CA GLU A 536 15.91 45.22 -55.56
C GLU A 536 15.41 46.54 -56.18
N GLN A 537 15.16 47.55 -55.34
CA GLN A 537 14.72 48.87 -55.81
C GLN A 537 15.84 49.67 -56.47
N LEU A 538 17.10 49.52 -56.06
CA LEU A 538 18.26 50.14 -56.72
C LEU A 538 18.30 49.78 -58.22
N ARG A 539 18.06 48.51 -58.55
CA ARG A 539 18.00 48.04 -59.95
C ARG A 539 16.85 48.66 -60.74
N THR A 540 15.73 48.91 -60.07
CA THR A 540 14.51 49.45 -60.69
C THR A 540 14.61 50.97 -60.86
N LEU A 541 15.21 51.66 -59.89
CA LEU A 541 15.35 53.11 -59.85
C LEU A 541 16.54 53.63 -60.65
N ASP A 542 17.47 52.78 -61.07
CA ASP A 542 18.57 53.14 -62.00
C ASP A 542 18.10 53.34 -63.45
N ALA A 543 16.95 53.98 -63.62
CA ALA A 543 16.33 54.30 -64.89
C ALA A 543 16.32 55.81 -65.12
N ARG A 544 16.39 56.24 -66.38
CA ARG A 544 16.36 57.68 -66.77
C ARG A 544 15.17 58.45 -66.18
N GLN A 545 14.07 57.76 -65.89
CA GLN A 545 12.82 58.34 -65.39
C GLN A 545 12.91 58.78 -63.91
N SER A 546 13.90 58.27 -63.18
CA SER A 546 14.12 58.54 -61.75
C SER A 546 15.14 59.65 -61.50
N LEU A 547 15.83 60.12 -62.55
CA LEU A 547 16.85 61.17 -62.45
C LEU A 547 16.23 62.57 -62.26
N PRO A 548 16.88 63.48 -61.51
CA PRO A 548 18.05 63.23 -60.67
C PRO A 548 17.74 62.31 -59.48
N LEU A 549 18.61 61.36 -59.15
CA LEU A 549 18.41 60.40 -58.06
C LEU A 549 19.39 60.72 -56.94
N ALA A 550 18.88 61.22 -55.82
CA ALA A 550 19.70 61.49 -54.65
C ALA A 550 19.81 60.25 -53.75
N VAL A 551 21.02 60.01 -53.25
CA VAL A 551 21.36 58.97 -52.30
C VAL A 551 21.81 59.66 -51.02
N VAL A 552 21.16 59.34 -49.90
CA VAL A 552 21.53 59.85 -48.58
C VAL A 552 21.81 58.66 -47.67
N MET A 553 23.02 58.60 -47.13
CA MET A 553 23.40 57.60 -46.13
C MET A 553 23.55 58.27 -44.77
N GLY A 554 22.98 57.66 -43.74
CA GLY A 554 23.04 58.15 -42.36
C GLY A 554 23.56 57.07 -41.43
N ASP A 555 24.52 57.40 -40.58
CA ASP A 555 25.05 56.54 -39.53
C ASP A 555 24.76 57.14 -38.16
N VAL A 556 24.16 56.35 -37.27
CA VAL A 556 23.75 56.78 -35.95
C VAL A 556 24.96 56.88 -35.01
N ASN A 557 25.21 58.10 -34.53
CA ASN A 557 26.30 58.36 -33.60
C ASN A 557 26.00 57.81 -32.20
N GLY A 558 26.98 57.18 -31.56
CA GLY A 558 26.92 56.84 -30.13
C GLY A 558 26.16 55.57 -29.77
N LEU A 559 25.57 54.83 -30.73
CA LEU A 559 24.73 53.66 -30.43
C LEU A 559 25.40 52.64 -29.48
N LYS A 560 26.69 52.37 -29.68
CA LYS A 560 27.46 51.45 -28.81
C LYS A 560 27.55 51.97 -27.37
N ILE A 561 27.86 53.25 -27.17
CA ILE A 561 27.96 53.85 -25.83
C ILE A 561 26.58 53.87 -25.17
N THR A 562 25.52 54.21 -25.91
CA THR A 562 24.15 54.14 -25.40
C THR A 562 23.77 52.73 -24.95
N ASN A 563 24.14 51.71 -25.71
CA ASN A 563 23.93 50.30 -25.33
C ASN A 563 24.73 49.91 -24.09
N ASP A 564 25.99 50.33 -24.00
CA ASP A 564 26.91 49.97 -22.93
C ASP A 564 26.53 50.66 -21.59
N VAL A 565 25.99 51.88 -21.64
CA VAL A 565 25.63 52.69 -20.46
C VAL A 565 24.17 52.54 -20.06
N PHE A 566 23.24 52.60 -21.03
CA PHE A 566 21.79 52.63 -20.78
C PHE A 566 21.07 51.34 -21.20
N GLY A 567 21.81 50.34 -21.67
CA GLY A 567 21.29 49.04 -22.11
C GLY A 567 20.74 49.01 -23.54
N HIS A 568 20.64 47.81 -24.10
CA HIS A 568 20.19 47.59 -25.48
C HIS A 568 18.78 48.14 -25.78
N GLY A 569 17.86 48.11 -24.81
CA GLY A 569 16.52 48.68 -24.99
C GLY A 569 16.54 50.18 -25.26
N SER A 570 17.50 50.91 -24.70
CA SER A 570 17.71 52.35 -24.95
C SER A 570 18.30 52.61 -26.33
N GLY A 571 19.21 51.75 -26.81
CA GLY A 571 19.71 51.82 -28.19
C GLY A 571 18.66 51.46 -29.23
N ASP A 572 17.78 50.49 -28.95
CA ASP A 572 16.63 50.17 -29.79
C ASP A 572 15.66 51.34 -29.88
N MET A 573 15.41 52.04 -28.76
CA MET A 573 14.60 53.25 -28.73
C MET A 573 15.21 54.37 -29.57
N LEU A 574 16.54 54.53 -29.49
CA LEU A 574 17.30 55.50 -30.28
C LEU A 574 17.13 55.24 -31.78
N LEU A 575 17.31 53.98 -32.22
CA LEU A 575 17.12 53.56 -33.61
C LEU A 575 15.68 53.78 -34.09
N LYS A 576 14.67 53.50 -33.24
CA LYS A 576 13.26 53.73 -33.57
C LYS A 576 12.94 55.21 -33.74
N LYS A 577 13.40 56.08 -32.83
CA LYS A 577 13.20 57.54 -32.92
C LYS A 577 13.90 58.14 -34.16
N VAL A 578 15.10 57.66 -34.50
CA VAL A 578 15.80 58.04 -35.73
C VAL A 578 14.99 57.62 -36.97
N ALA A 579 14.55 56.36 -37.02
CA ALA A 579 13.76 55.82 -38.11
C ALA A 579 12.42 56.56 -38.31
N GLU A 580 11.73 56.89 -37.22
CA GLU A 580 10.49 57.67 -37.24
C GLU A 580 10.72 59.10 -37.78
N THR A 581 11.77 59.77 -37.30
CA THR A 581 12.13 61.12 -37.74
C THR A 581 12.51 61.15 -39.23
N LEU A 582 13.24 60.14 -39.71
CA LEU A 582 13.53 59.98 -41.13
C LEU A 582 12.25 59.76 -41.93
N ARG A 583 11.36 58.86 -41.48
CA ARG A 583 10.09 58.52 -42.16
C ARG A 583 9.16 59.73 -42.29
N GLU A 584 9.00 60.53 -41.25
CA GLU A 584 8.16 61.74 -41.26
C GLU A 584 8.64 62.80 -42.28
N ASN A 585 9.95 62.84 -42.54
CA ASN A 585 10.55 63.78 -43.47
C ASN A 585 10.59 63.28 -44.93
N CYS A 586 10.29 62.00 -45.16
CA CYS A 586 10.31 61.35 -46.47
C CYS A 586 8.97 61.48 -47.21
N ARG A 587 9.02 61.54 -48.55
CA ARG A 587 7.83 61.48 -49.41
C ARG A 587 7.45 60.02 -49.68
N LYS A 588 6.21 59.78 -50.11
CA LYS A 588 5.75 58.42 -50.50
C LYS A 588 6.55 57.79 -51.65
N THR A 589 7.24 58.61 -52.45
CA THR A 589 8.10 58.18 -53.55
C THR A 589 9.53 57.88 -53.13
N ASP A 590 9.93 58.29 -51.93
CA ASP A 590 11.28 58.07 -51.41
C ASP A 590 11.36 56.68 -50.77
N ILE A 591 12.48 56.00 -50.94
CA ILE A 591 12.68 54.64 -50.42
C ILE A 591 13.67 54.71 -49.28
N LEU A 592 13.15 54.52 -48.07
CA LEU A 592 13.91 54.53 -46.82
C LEU A 592 14.09 53.11 -46.30
N ALA A 593 15.34 52.69 -46.11
CA ALA A 593 15.66 51.40 -45.52
C ALA A 593 16.71 51.52 -44.41
N ARG A 594 16.68 50.57 -43.48
CA ARG A 594 17.80 50.31 -42.58
C ARG A 594 18.78 49.38 -43.30
N TRP A 595 19.95 49.93 -43.62
CA TRP A 595 20.98 49.27 -44.43
C TRP A 595 21.88 48.35 -43.59
N GLY A 596 22.15 48.76 -42.34
CA GLY A 596 23.01 48.08 -41.39
C GLY A 596 22.50 48.18 -39.95
N GLY A 597 23.38 47.94 -38.96
CA GLY A 597 23.01 48.01 -37.55
C GLY A 597 22.61 49.44 -37.13
N ASP A 598 23.47 50.39 -37.41
CA ASP A 598 23.36 51.84 -37.15
C ASP A 598 23.16 52.66 -38.43
N GLU A 599 23.10 52.01 -39.60
CA GLU A 599 23.10 52.66 -40.90
C GLU A 599 21.71 52.69 -41.54
N PHE A 600 21.34 53.86 -42.06
CA PHE A 600 20.12 54.11 -42.83
C PHE A 600 20.48 54.60 -44.22
N LEU A 601 19.77 54.10 -45.23
CA LEU A 601 19.96 54.48 -46.61
C LEU A 601 18.63 54.96 -47.21
N LEU A 602 18.69 56.10 -47.88
CA LEU A 602 17.54 56.73 -48.50
C LEU A 602 17.82 56.98 -49.98
N LEU A 603 16.89 56.51 -50.82
CA LEU A 603 16.88 56.77 -52.26
C LEU A 603 15.73 57.74 -52.58
N MET A 604 16.06 58.90 -53.12
CA MET A 604 15.09 59.95 -53.39
C MET A 604 15.06 60.24 -54.90
N PRO A 605 14.11 59.65 -55.64
CA PRO A 605 13.97 59.91 -57.06
C PRO A 605 13.49 61.34 -57.31
N ARG A 606 13.96 61.94 -58.41
CA ARG A 606 13.69 63.32 -58.84
C ARG A 606 14.06 64.38 -57.79
N VAL A 607 15.24 64.23 -57.17
CA VAL A 607 15.78 65.17 -56.17
C VAL A 607 17.19 65.58 -56.58
N GLY A 608 17.39 66.89 -56.72
CA GLY A 608 18.70 67.47 -57.01
C GLY A 608 19.57 67.66 -55.77
N PRO A 609 20.86 67.99 -55.94
CA PRO A 609 21.83 68.10 -54.84
C PRO A 609 21.40 69.09 -53.75
N LYS A 610 20.96 70.30 -54.12
CA LYS A 610 20.50 71.32 -53.15
C LYS A 610 19.25 70.90 -52.37
N ASP A 611 18.39 70.08 -52.95
CA ASP A 611 17.19 69.59 -52.29
C ASP A 611 17.52 68.47 -51.30
N ALA A 612 18.50 67.63 -51.66
CA ALA A 612 19.00 66.57 -50.80
C ALA A 612 19.78 67.14 -49.59
N GLU A 613 20.60 68.17 -49.78
CA GLU A 613 21.25 68.91 -48.69
C GLU A 613 20.23 69.51 -47.71
N ARG A 614 19.20 70.20 -48.24
CA ARG A 614 18.11 70.75 -47.41
C ARG A 614 17.32 69.69 -46.67
N PHE A 615 17.16 68.49 -47.24
CA PHE A 615 16.56 67.36 -46.57
C PHE A 615 17.42 66.93 -45.36
N VAL A 616 18.73 66.77 -45.56
CA VAL A 616 19.67 66.40 -44.47
C VAL A 616 19.63 67.44 -43.35
N GLU A 617 19.67 68.73 -43.66
CA GLU A 617 19.59 69.81 -42.65
C GLU A 617 18.28 69.75 -41.85
N ARG A 618 17.14 69.55 -42.53
CA ARG A 618 15.84 69.44 -41.89
C ARG A 618 15.75 68.23 -40.96
N VAL A 619 16.30 67.09 -41.39
CA VAL A 619 16.35 65.88 -40.55
C VAL A 619 17.27 66.10 -39.35
N LYS A 620 18.45 66.70 -39.52
CA LYS A 620 19.35 67.04 -38.40
C LYS A 620 18.66 67.91 -37.35
N LEU A 621 17.91 68.94 -37.79
CA LEU A 621 17.14 69.78 -36.90
C LEU A 621 16.05 68.98 -36.15
N GLY A 622 15.27 68.17 -36.86
CA GLY A 622 14.22 67.34 -36.25
C GLY A 622 14.76 66.31 -35.26
N LEU A 623 15.94 65.75 -35.50
CA LEU A 623 16.63 64.86 -34.54
C LEU A 623 17.05 65.62 -33.27
N SER A 624 17.57 66.84 -33.41
CA SER A 624 17.96 67.66 -32.26
C SER A 624 16.77 68.07 -31.40
N GLU A 625 15.62 68.42 -32.00
CA GLU A 625 14.40 68.79 -31.28
C GLU A 625 13.76 67.62 -30.53
N LYS A 626 13.89 66.39 -31.06
CA LYS A 626 13.36 65.16 -30.46
C LYS A 626 14.33 64.49 -29.47
N SER A 627 15.49 65.10 -29.22
CA SER A 627 16.42 64.67 -28.18
C SER A 627 15.84 65.04 -26.81
N GLU A 628 15.58 64.04 -25.97
CA GLU A 628 14.88 64.20 -24.68
C GLU A 628 15.66 63.51 -23.56
N GLY A 629 15.82 64.21 -22.43
CA GLY A 629 16.51 63.68 -21.24
C GLY A 629 17.93 63.20 -21.57
N ASN A 630 18.20 61.93 -21.28
CA ASN A 630 19.52 61.31 -21.48
C ASN A 630 19.73 60.78 -22.91
N LEU A 631 18.77 60.97 -23.83
CA LEU A 631 18.80 60.40 -25.19
C LEU A 631 19.11 61.48 -26.23
N HIS A 632 20.40 61.65 -26.53
CA HIS A 632 20.88 62.55 -27.57
C HIS A 632 20.87 61.89 -28.95
N LEU A 633 19.91 62.28 -29.81
CA LEU A 633 19.79 61.76 -31.18
C LEU A 633 20.76 62.51 -32.10
N SER A 634 21.77 61.80 -32.60
CA SER A 634 22.73 62.34 -33.57
C SER A 634 23.00 61.34 -34.67
N VAL A 635 23.00 61.81 -35.91
CA VAL A 635 23.23 61.01 -37.11
C VAL A 635 24.16 61.77 -38.05
N SER A 636 25.25 61.14 -38.44
CA SER A 636 26.15 61.68 -39.47
C SER A 636 25.63 61.27 -40.83
N PHE A 637 25.42 62.26 -41.70
CA PHE A 637 24.86 62.06 -43.03
C PHE A 637 25.89 62.35 -44.11
N GLY A 638 25.88 61.53 -45.15
CA GLY A 638 26.53 61.79 -46.43
C GLY A 638 25.52 61.75 -47.56
N CYS A 639 25.71 62.59 -48.57
CA CYS A 639 24.78 62.72 -49.68
C CYS A 639 25.53 62.83 -51.01
N ALA A 640 25.05 62.11 -52.02
CA ALA A 640 25.50 62.23 -53.41
C ALA A 640 24.29 62.11 -54.35
N VAL A 641 24.39 62.69 -55.55
CA VAL A 641 23.27 62.72 -56.50
C VAL A 641 23.71 62.28 -57.88
N LYS A 642 23.04 61.25 -58.41
CA LYS A 642 23.14 60.85 -59.80
C LYS A 642 22.32 61.81 -60.65
N THR A 643 22.97 62.56 -61.53
CA THR A 643 22.33 63.55 -62.40
C THR A 643 22.23 63.09 -63.84
N LYS A 644 23.14 62.21 -64.28
CA LYS A 644 23.22 61.71 -65.65
C LYS A 644 23.02 60.19 -65.70
N PRO A 645 22.46 59.66 -66.80
CA PRO A 645 22.30 58.22 -66.97
C PRO A 645 23.63 57.45 -67.04
N GLU A 646 24.72 58.11 -67.45
CA GLU A 646 26.03 57.47 -67.66
C GLU A 646 26.84 57.26 -66.37
N GLU A 647 26.47 57.93 -65.28
CA GLU A 647 27.14 57.82 -63.97
C GLU A 647 26.83 56.44 -63.35
N ASP A 648 27.77 55.77 -62.71
CA ASP A 648 27.48 54.49 -62.03
C ASP A 648 26.80 54.77 -60.68
N LEU A 649 25.63 54.17 -60.45
CA LEU A 649 24.92 54.30 -59.17
C LEU A 649 25.74 53.74 -57.99
N GLN A 650 26.60 52.74 -58.22
CA GLN A 650 27.50 52.26 -57.18
C GLN A 650 28.58 53.28 -56.80
N GLU A 651 29.09 54.05 -57.75
CA GLU A 651 30.04 55.13 -57.47
C GLU A 651 29.36 56.26 -56.67
N ILE A 652 28.12 56.59 -56.98
CA ILE A 652 27.33 57.58 -56.22
C ILE A 652 27.03 57.10 -54.78
N LEU A 653 26.72 55.81 -54.60
CA LEU A 653 26.58 55.22 -53.26
C LEU A 653 27.88 55.34 -52.46
N LYS A 654 29.02 55.03 -53.09
CA LYS A 654 30.34 55.14 -52.46
C LYS A 654 30.69 56.58 -52.11
N GLU A 655 30.35 57.54 -52.97
CA GLU A 655 30.55 58.96 -52.68
C GLU A 655 29.73 59.40 -51.46
N ALA A 656 28.45 58.99 -51.36
CA ALA A 656 27.63 59.26 -50.19
C ALA A 656 28.20 58.62 -48.91
N GLU A 657 28.80 57.43 -49.01
CA GLU A 657 29.50 56.76 -47.91
C GLU A 657 30.74 57.51 -47.44
N GLU A 658 31.61 57.91 -48.37
CA GLU A 658 32.83 58.66 -48.06
C GLU A 658 32.50 60.00 -47.39
N TRP A 659 31.47 60.71 -47.86
CA TRP A 659 30.99 61.94 -47.21
C TRP A 659 30.44 61.69 -45.81
N MET A 660 29.67 60.62 -45.61
CA MET A 660 29.13 60.25 -44.30
C MET A 660 30.27 59.98 -43.31
N TYR A 661 31.26 59.19 -43.73
CA TYR A 661 32.41 58.84 -42.90
C TYR A 661 33.24 60.07 -42.52
N HIS A 662 33.48 60.98 -43.48
CA HIS A 662 34.18 62.23 -43.23
C HIS A 662 33.43 63.12 -42.23
N GLN A 663 32.09 63.16 -42.33
CA GLN A 663 31.24 63.88 -41.38
C GLN A 663 31.28 63.25 -39.98
N LYS A 664 31.27 61.92 -39.89
CA LYS A 664 31.36 61.15 -38.64
C LYS A 664 32.66 61.44 -37.89
N LEU A 665 33.78 61.58 -38.59
CA LEU A 665 35.06 61.96 -37.99
C LEU A 665 35.05 63.37 -37.40
N MET A 666 34.40 64.32 -38.07
CA MET A 666 34.30 65.71 -37.61
C MET A 666 33.33 65.89 -36.44
N GLU A 667 32.19 65.20 -36.48
CA GLU A 667 31.14 65.31 -35.45
C GLU A 667 31.46 64.45 -34.20
N GLY A 668 32.31 63.42 -34.33
CA GLY A 668 32.61 62.46 -33.26
C GLY A 668 33.40 62.98 -32.06
N SER A 669 34.22 64.04 -32.19
CA SER A 669 34.92 64.67 -31.06
C SER A 669 33.99 65.58 -30.24
N SER A 670 33.14 66.35 -30.92
CA SER A 670 32.15 67.22 -30.30
C SER A 670 31.09 66.40 -29.56
N TYR A 671 30.59 65.31 -30.18
CA TYR A 671 29.54 64.47 -29.58
C TYR A 671 30.02 63.75 -28.31
N ARG A 672 31.27 63.26 -28.29
CA ARG A 672 31.85 62.62 -27.09
C ARG A 672 31.93 63.57 -25.89
N ASN A 673 32.38 64.80 -26.12
CA ASN A 673 32.44 65.81 -25.06
C ASN A 673 31.04 66.18 -24.54
N THR A 674 30.03 66.24 -25.42
CA THR A 674 28.64 66.48 -25.02
C THR A 674 28.07 65.33 -24.19
N ILE A 675 28.39 64.07 -24.50
CA ILE A 675 27.98 62.93 -23.67
C ILE A 675 28.62 63.03 -22.29
N LEU A 676 29.92 63.33 -22.20
CA LEU A 676 30.61 63.44 -20.92
C LEU A 676 30.04 64.56 -20.04
N SER A 677 29.80 65.74 -20.60
CA SER A 677 29.16 66.83 -19.85
C SER A 677 27.73 66.48 -19.42
N THR A 678 27.00 65.74 -20.25
CA THR A 678 25.65 65.27 -19.91
C THR A 678 25.71 64.26 -18.77
N LEU A 679 26.61 63.28 -18.81
CA LEU A 679 26.78 62.28 -17.76
C LEU A 679 27.16 62.94 -16.42
N LEU A 680 28.05 63.94 -16.44
CA LEU A 680 28.42 64.72 -15.25
C LEU A 680 27.23 65.50 -14.67
N ALA A 681 26.45 66.17 -15.52
CA ALA A 681 25.24 66.86 -15.09
C ALA A 681 24.21 65.89 -14.50
N THR A 682 23.99 64.76 -15.16
CA THR A 682 23.07 63.70 -14.71
C THR A 682 23.52 63.06 -13.40
N LEU A 683 24.82 62.91 -13.16
CA LEU A 683 25.33 62.49 -11.85
C LEU A 683 24.92 63.48 -10.77
N HIS A 684 25.26 64.77 -10.95
CA HIS A 684 24.98 65.80 -9.97
C HIS A 684 23.47 66.00 -9.71
N GLU A 685 22.62 65.76 -10.70
CA GLU A 685 21.15 65.79 -10.53
C GLU A 685 20.61 64.58 -9.76
N ASN A 686 21.20 63.40 -9.95
CA ASN A 686 20.70 62.14 -9.40
C ASN A 686 21.33 61.74 -8.05
N SER A 687 22.56 62.20 -7.78
CA SER A 687 23.24 61.99 -6.51
C SER A 687 22.79 63.03 -5.49
N ILE A 688 22.58 62.60 -4.24
CA ILE A 688 22.41 63.51 -3.09
C ILE A 688 23.68 64.37 -2.87
N GLU A 689 24.81 63.94 -3.44
CA GLU A 689 26.10 64.59 -3.41
C GLU A 689 26.14 65.79 -4.37
N THR A 690 26.37 66.99 -3.83
CA THR A 690 26.47 68.24 -4.59
C THR A 690 27.84 68.38 -5.24
N GLU A 691 27.99 69.27 -6.24
CA GLU A 691 29.30 69.65 -6.82
C GLU A 691 30.34 70.03 -5.72
N GLU A 692 29.85 70.57 -4.60
CA GLU A 692 30.66 70.90 -3.42
C GLU A 692 31.29 69.66 -2.74
N HIS A 693 30.66 68.48 -2.80
CA HIS A 693 31.19 67.23 -2.25
C HIS A 693 32.41 66.75 -3.05
N ALA A 694 32.30 66.72 -4.38
CA ALA A 694 33.41 66.35 -5.26
C ALA A 694 34.63 67.25 -5.05
N GLU A 695 34.41 68.57 -4.88
CA GLU A 695 35.50 69.52 -4.66
C GLU A 695 36.13 69.40 -3.25
N ARG A 696 35.35 69.08 -2.20
CA ARG A 696 35.88 68.81 -0.85
C ARG A 696 36.72 67.54 -0.82
N ILE A 697 36.24 66.44 -1.39
CA ILE A 697 37.00 65.19 -1.48
C ILE A 697 38.31 65.41 -2.25
N LYS A 698 38.25 66.11 -3.38
CA LYS A 698 39.44 66.48 -4.16
C LYS A 698 40.44 67.25 -3.32
N THR A 699 39.99 68.23 -2.53
CA THR A 699 40.84 69.01 -1.62
C THR A 699 41.51 68.11 -0.57
N TYR A 700 40.77 67.19 0.05
CA TYR A 700 41.32 66.23 1.03
C TYR A 700 42.33 65.27 0.40
N CYS A 701 42.01 64.72 -0.77
CA CYS A 701 42.89 63.83 -1.51
C CYS A 701 44.20 64.53 -1.89
N GLN A 702 44.14 65.76 -2.39
CA GLN A 702 45.32 66.55 -2.73
C GLN A 702 46.19 66.84 -1.51
N ALA A 703 45.59 67.14 -0.35
CA ALA A 703 46.34 67.38 0.88
C ALA A 703 47.09 66.12 1.37
N ILE A 704 46.45 64.95 1.30
CA ILE A 704 47.10 63.65 1.59
C ILE A 704 48.21 63.37 0.56
N GLY A 705 47.93 63.56 -0.73
CA GLY A 705 48.90 63.35 -1.82
C GLY A 705 50.13 64.24 -1.68
N ASN A 706 49.95 65.50 -1.27
CA ASN A 706 51.05 66.44 -1.01
C ASN A 706 51.90 66.00 0.18
N ALA A 707 51.27 65.52 1.26
CA ALA A 707 51.99 65.01 2.42
C ALA A 707 52.80 63.73 2.11
N LEU A 708 52.32 62.92 1.15
CA LEU A 708 53.01 61.74 0.61
C LEU A 708 54.02 62.05 -0.51
N GLN A 709 54.10 63.30 -0.97
CA GLN A 709 54.95 63.74 -2.08
C GLN A 709 54.68 63.02 -3.41
N LEU A 710 53.39 62.79 -3.74
CA LEU A 710 53.00 62.26 -5.05
C LEU A 710 53.44 63.18 -6.20
N ASN A 711 53.74 62.59 -7.35
CA ASN A 711 54.16 63.35 -8.54
C ASN A 711 52.96 64.05 -9.22
N SER A 712 53.23 64.94 -10.19
CA SER A 712 52.18 65.73 -10.85
C SER A 712 51.15 64.91 -11.63
N GLU A 713 51.54 63.74 -12.15
CA GLU A 713 50.65 62.82 -12.87
C GLU A 713 49.72 62.12 -11.87
N GLU A 714 50.26 61.53 -10.80
CA GLU A 714 49.50 60.90 -9.72
C GLU A 714 48.54 61.88 -9.04
N GLN A 715 48.94 63.15 -8.89
CA GLN A 715 48.08 64.22 -8.35
C GLN A 715 46.91 64.55 -9.28
N SER A 716 47.16 64.54 -10.60
CA SER A 716 46.13 64.81 -11.62
C SER A 716 45.15 63.64 -11.72
N GLU A 717 45.65 62.41 -11.72
CA GLU A 717 44.83 61.19 -11.66
C GLU A 717 43.99 61.14 -10.38
N LEU A 718 44.57 61.49 -9.23
CA LEU A 718 43.85 61.52 -7.95
C LEU A 718 42.75 62.58 -7.94
N ALA A 719 43.00 63.76 -8.50
CA ALA A 719 41.97 64.80 -8.63
C ALA A 719 40.84 64.38 -9.58
N LEU A 720 41.18 63.74 -10.70
CA LEU A 720 40.20 63.22 -11.66
C LEU A 720 39.38 62.08 -11.06
N LEU A 721 40.03 61.17 -10.34
CA LEU A 721 39.38 60.10 -9.59
C LEU A 721 38.43 60.66 -8.53
N ALA A 722 38.83 61.67 -7.76
CA ALA A 722 37.96 62.29 -6.75
C ALA A 722 36.66 62.85 -7.35
N VAL A 723 36.70 63.43 -8.54
CA VAL A 723 35.51 63.95 -9.22
C VAL A 723 34.64 62.85 -9.83
N LEU A 724 35.26 61.77 -10.33
CA LEU A 724 34.58 60.76 -11.15
C LEU A 724 34.35 59.42 -10.47
N HIS A 725 34.79 59.20 -9.23
CA HIS A 725 34.75 57.89 -8.58
C HIS A 725 33.35 57.26 -8.59
N ASP A 726 32.31 58.09 -8.50
CA ASP A 726 30.91 57.67 -8.50
C ASP A 726 30.18 57.81 -9.84
N ILE A 727 30.90 57.97 -10.96
CA ILE A 727 30.31 58.13 -12.31
C ILE A 727 29.36 56.99 -12.71
N GLY A 728 29.53 55.79 -12.15
CA GLY A 728 28.64 54.69 -12.43
C GLY A 728 27.28 54.75 -11.75
N LYS A 729 27.05 55.69 -10.81
CA LYS A 729 25.73 55.88 -10.17
C LYS A 729 24.66 56.26 -11.20
N VAL A 730 25.02 56.81 -12.38
CA VAL A 730 24.08 57.06 -13.50
C VAL A 730 23.35 55.80 -13.99
N GLY A 731 23.94 54.62 -13.79
CA GLY A 731 23.38 53.34 -14.22
C GLY A 731 22.57 52.61 -13.14
N VAL A 732 22.42 53.20 -11.94
CA VAL A 732 21.65 52.63 -10.82
C VAL A 732 20.25 53.25 -10.81
N ARG A 733 19.21 52.47 -10.50
CA ARG A 733 17.84 53.00 -10.49
C ARG A 733 17.67 54.09 -9.43
N GLN A 734 16.95 55.16 -9.77
CA GLN A 734 16.68 56.28 -8.86
C GLN A 734 15.99 55.87 -7.55
N ASN A 735 15.07 54.90 -7.59
CA ASN A 735 14.37 54.40 -6.41
C ASN A 735 15.30 53.64 -5.44
N VAL A 736 16.44 53.15 -5.92
CA VAL A 736 17.51 52.56 -5.12
C VAL A 736 18.44 53.66 -4.60
N LEU A 737 18.83 54.61 -5.46
CA LEU A 737 19.70 55.74 -5.09
C LEU A 737 19.09 56.67 -4.01
N GLN A 738 17.78 56.93 -4.06
CA GLN A 738 17.08 57.90 -3.20
C GLN A 738 16.20 57.24 -2.13
N LYS A 739 16.44 55.98 -1.79
CA LYS A 739 15.59 55.23 -0.86
C LYS A 739 15.74 55.71 0.59
N PRO A 740 14.63 55.99 1.31
CA PRO A 740 14.67 56.45 2.70
C PRO A 740 14.81 55.35 3.76
N SER A 741 14.72 54.10 3.36
CA SER A 741 14.88 52.93 4.22
C SER A 741 16.10 52.11 3.79
N PRO A 742 16.65 51.24 4.66
CA PRO A 742 17.80 50.41 4.32
C PRO A 742 17.57 49.61 3.03
N LEU A 743 18.62 49.54 2.19
CA LEU A 743 18.61 48.78 0.95
C LEU A 743 18.47 47.28 1.24
N THR A 744 17.67 46.57 0.43
CA THR A 744 17.61 45.11 0.43
C THR A 744 18.90 44.50 -0.12
N LEU A 745 19.10 43.18 0.03
CA LEU A 745 20.29 42.51 -0.52
C LEU A 745 20.40 42.69 -2.05
N GLU A 746 19.28 42.59 -2.77
CA GLU A 746 19.24 42.76 -4.23
C GLU A 746 19.53 44.21 -4.64
N GLU A 747 18.98 45.18 -3.91
CA GLU A 747 19.26 46.61 -4.11
C GLU A 747 20.73 46.95 -3.79
N TRP A 748 21.32 46.27 -2.81
CA TRP A 748 22.75 46.41 -2.47
C TRP A 748 23.65 45.85 -3.57
N ASP A 749 23.30 44.71 -4.16
CA ASP A 749 24.04 44.15 -5.29
C ASP A 749 23.89 45.00 -6.55
N GLU A 750 22.74 45.65 -6.76
CA GLU A 750 22.57 46.68 -7.79
C GLU A 750 23.47 47.90 -7.52
N MET A 751 23.48 48.40 -6.28
CA MET A 751 24.32 49.53 -5.88
C MET A 751 25.81 49.24 -6.10
N LYS A 752 26.32 48.05 -5.72
CA LYS A 752 27.74 47.68 -5.90
C LYS A 752 28.19 47.70 -7.37
N ARG A 753 27.27 47.51 -8.31
CA ARG A 753 27.61 47.50 -9.75
C ARG A 753 28.01 48.88 -10.27
N HIS A 754 27.75 49.98 -9.54
CA HIS A 754 28.15 51.29 -10.02
C HIS A 754 29.67 51.37 -10.26
N SER A 755 30.51 50.70 -9.47
CA SER A 755 31.97 50.73 -9.71
C SER A 755 32.34 50.04 -11.03
N GLU A 756 31.62 48.98 -11.41
CA GLU A 756 31.78 48.29 -12.70
C GLU A 756 31.23 49.11 -13.87
N ILE A 757 30.08 49.77 -13.68
CA ILE A 757 29.47 50.66 -14.68
C ILE A 757 30.40 51.85 -14.92
N GLY A 758 30.92 52.46 -13.84
CA GLY A 758 31.84 53.58 -13.90
C GLY A 758 33.16 53.22 -14.58
N TYR A 759 33.70 52.02 -14.31
CA TYR A 759 34.84 51.47 -15.04
C TYR A 759 34.58 51.39 -16.55
N ARG A 760 33.43 50.84 -16.97
CA ARG A 760 33.09 50.72 -18.40
C ARG A 760 32.95 52.08 -19.07
N ILE A 761 32.37 53.06 -18.39
CA ILE A 761 32.25 54.44 -18.89
C ILE A 761 33.65 55.04 -19.09
N ALA A 762 34.50 54.95 -18.06
CA ALA A 762 35.84 55.53 -18.09
C ALA A 762 36.77 54.81 -19.08
N GLN A 763 36.71 53.48 -19.18
CA GLN A 763 37.55 52.69 -20.09
C GLN A 763 37.26 52.98 -21.56
N ASN A 764 35.99 53.20 -21.92
CA ASN A 764 35.58 53.50 -23.30
C ASN A 764 35.74 54.99 -23.66
N THR A 765 36.24 55.80 -22.73
CA THR A 765 36.52 57.23 -22.93
C THR A 765 38.04 57.44 -22.88
N PRO A 766 38.73 57.71 -24.01
CA PRO A 766 40.19 57.86 -24.06
C PRO A 766 40.76 58.85 -23.03
N GLU A 767 40.02 59.92 -22.72
CA GLU A 767 40.38 60.96 -21.78
C GLU A 767 40.29 60.50 -20.31
N LEU A 768 39.48 59.48 -20.02
CA LEU A 768 39.20 58.98 -18.67
C LEU A 768 39.80 57.59 -18.41
N SER A 769 40.33 56.93 -19.44
CA SER A 769 40.86 55.57 -19.33
C SER A 769 41.98 55.45 -18.29
N VAL A 770 42.72 56.54 -18.07
CA VAL A 770 43.80 56.64 -17.07
C VAL A 770 43.33 56.42 -15.63
N VAL A 771 42.06 56.73 -15.31
CA VAL A 771 41.49 56.53 -13.97
C VAL A 771 40.52 55.36 -13.88
N ALA A 772 40.25 54.65 -14.99
CA ALA A 772 39.23 53.61 -15.04
C ALA A 772 39.46 52.51 -13.98
N ASP A 773 40.67 51.95 -13.92
CA ASP A 773 41.00 50.90 -12.94
C ASP A 773 40.89 51.38 -11.48
N TYR A 774 41.10 52.67 -11.23
CA TYR A 774 40.91 53.26 -9.91
C TYR A 774 39.43 53.40 -9.56
N ILE A 775 38.59 53.84 -10.51
CA ILE A 775 37.12 53.87 -10.36
C ILE A 775 36.59 52.47 -10.08
N LEU A 776 37.15 51.43 -10.69
CA LEU A 776 36.73 50.07 -10.41
C LEU A 776 37.06 49.64 -8.97
N SER A 777 38.18 50.11 -8.42
CA SER A 777 38.77 49.60 -7.17
C SER A 777 38.56 50.53 -5.96
N HIS A 778 37.78 51.61 -6.10
CA HIS A 778 37.69 52.65 -5.07
C HIS A 778 36.93 52.24 -3.79
N HIS A 779 36.07 51.21 -3.87
CA HIS A 779 35.38 50.62 -2.72
C HIS A 779 36.08 49.40 -2.10
N GLU A 780 37.31 49.13 -2.51
CA GLU A 780 38.13 48.09 -1.89
C GLU A 780 38.50 48.47 -0.45
N ARG A 781 38.49 47.48 0.45
CA ARG A 781 38.76 47.67 1.88
C ARG A 781 40.07 47.02 2.26
N TRP A 782 40.82 47.63 3.17
CA TRP A 782 42.13 47.13 3.60
C TRP A 782 42.11 45.67 4.09
N ASP A 783 41.03 45.25 4.74
CA ASP A 783 40.76 43.89 5.23
C ASP A 783 40.43 42.85 4.14
N GLY A 784 40.17 43.29 2.91
CA GLY A 784 39.77 42.46 1.76
C GLY A 784 38.27 42.17 1.67
N LYS A 785 37.43 42.87 2.46
CA LYS A 785 35.95 42.73 2.40
C LYS A 785 35.28 43.74 1.48
N GLY A 786 36.07 44.51 0.71
CA GLY A 786 35.59 45.47 -0.27
C GLY A 786 35.16 44.80 -1.57
N TYR A 787 34.73 45.60 -2.53
CA TYR A 787 34.25 45.12 -3.83
C TYR A 787 34.81 46.03 -4.94
N PRO A 788 34.82 45.56 -6.20
CA PRO A 788 34.38 44.25 -6.71
C PRO A 788 35.49 43.20 -6.86
N ARG A 789 36.77 43.59 -6.76
CA ARG A 789 37.95 42.72 -6.95
C ARG A 789 38.40 42.03 -5.67
N ASN A 790 37.91 42.44 -4.50
CA ASN A 790 38.27 41.90 -3.18
C ASN A 790 39.79 42.03 -2.91
N LEU A 791 40.39 43.15 -3.30
CA LEU A 791 41.81 43.42 -3.12
C LEU A 791 42.10 43.65 -1.63
N LYS A 792 43.26 43.17 -1.16
CA LYS A 792 43.64 43.27 0.26
C LYS A 792 44.96 44.00 0.46
N GLY A 793 45.01 44.88 1.46
CA GLY A 793 46.21 45.62 1.83
C GLY A 793 46.78 46.44 0.66
N ALA A 794 48.09 46.31 0.44
CA ALA A 794 48.81 47.04 -0.62
C ALA A 794 48.46 46.62 -2.06
N GLN A 795 47.63 45.58 -2.25
CA GLN A 795 47.08 45.26 -3.57
C GLN A 795 46.09 46.31 -4.06
N ILE A 796 45.51 47.09 -3.13
CA ILE A 796 44.63 48.22 -3.46
C ILE A 796 45.51 49.38 -3.94
N PRO A 797 45.22 49.98 -5.12
CA PRO A 797 45.96 51.13 -5.62
C PRO A 797 46.06 52.25 -4.57
N LEU A 798 47.22 52.92 -4.50
CA LEU A 798 47.46 53.96 -3.51
C LEU A 798 46.41 55.08 -3.59
N LEU A 799 46.04 55.51 -4.79
CA LEU A 799 45.05 56.57 -5.00
C LEU A 799 43.66 56.18 -4.47
N CYS A 800 43.24 54.92 -4.64
CA CYS A 800 41.99 54.40 -4.08
C CYS A 800 42.02 54.39 -2.55
N ARG A 801 43.17 54.04 -1.95
CA ARG A 801 43.33 54.05 -0.48
C ARG A 801 43.27 55.47 0.10
N ILE A 802 43.82 56.45 -0.62
CA ILE A 802 43.71 57.88 -0.27
C ILE A 802 42.25 58.34 -0.36
N LEU A 803 41.59 58.06 -1.49
CA LEU A 803 40.18 58.41 -1.72
C LEU A 803 39.27 57.81 -0.65
N ALA A 804 39.46 56.54 -0.28
CA ALA A 804 38.63 55.87 0.73
C ALA A 804 38.64 56.57 2.10
N VAL A 805 39.78 57.15 2.51
CA VAL A 805 39.89 57.91 3.76
C VAL A 805 39.21 59.28 3.62
N ALA A 806 39.44 59.96 2.50
CA ALA A 806 38.88 61.28 2.21
C ALA A 806 37.35 61.25 2.08
N ASP A 807 36.82 60.29 1.31
CA ASP A 807 35.38 60.09 1.09
C ASP A 807 34.68 59.70 2.39
N ALA A 808 35.23 58.75 3.16
CA ALA A 808 34.65 58.37 4.44
C ALA A 808 34.59 59.54 5.44
N TYR A 809 35.59 60.42 5.44
CA TYR A 809 35.59 61.62 6.27
C TYR A 809 34.50 62.60 5.82
N ASP A 810 34.45 62.95 4.53
CA ASP A 810 33.41 63.85 4.00
C ASP A 810 32.00 63.29 4.24
N ALA A 811 31.82 61.97 4.04
CA ALA A 811 30.58 61.26 4.30
C ALA A 811 30.11 61.34 5.76
N MET A 812 31.05 61.40 6.71
CA MET A 812 30.74 61.52 8.14
C MET A 812 30.48 62.96 8.57
N THR A 813 31.17 63.94 7.96
CA THR A 813 31.12 65.36 8.37
C THR A 813 30.14 66.21 7.57
N SER A 814 29.53 65.66 6.52
CA SER A 814 28.51 66.33 5.71
C SER A 814 27.09 65.92 6.12
N ASP A 815 26.13 66.84 6.07
CA ASP A 815 24.72 66.53 6.33
C ASP A 815 24.15 65.65 5.20
N ARG A 816 23.52 64.52 5.55
CA ARG A 816 22.86 63.61 4.60
C ARG A 816 21.36 63.53 4.91
N VAL A 817 20.55 63.20 3.90
CA VAL A 817 19.06 63.13 3.98
C VAL A 817 18.55 62.28 5.16
N TYR A 818 19.32 61.26 5.58
CA TYR A 818 18.94 60.32 6.64
C TYR A 818 19.80 60.41 7.91
N ARG A 819 20.80 61.31 7.96
CA ARG A 819 21.74 61.41 9.07
C ARG A 819 22.37 62.81 9.15
N LYS A 820 22.32 63.44 10.32
CA LYS A 820 23.06 64.68 10.61
C LYS A 820 24.57 64.43 10.64
N ALA A 821 25.34 65.40 10.17
CA ALA A 821 26.80 65.38 10.23
C ALA A 821 27.30 65.05 11.65
N LEU A 822 28.30 64.18 11.74
CA LEU A 822 29.02 63.94 12.99
C LEU A 822 29.89 65.15 13.33
N SER A 823 30.19 65.30 14.63
CA SER A 823 31.26 66.21 15.03
C SER A 823 32.60 65.73 14.48
N LYS A 824 33.55 66.67 14.29
CA LYS A 824 34.89 66.33 13.78
C LYS A 824 35.59 65.33 14.68
N GLU A 825 35.38 65.44 15.99
CA GLU A 825 35.94 64.57 17.02
C GLU A 825 35.40 63.13 16.92
N GLU A 826 34.11 62.96 16.66
CA GLU A 826 33.49 61.65 16.44
C GLU A 826 33.94 61.01 15.12
N ALA A 827 34.06 61.80 14.05
CA ALA A 827 34.58 61.31 12.76
C ALA A 827 36.05 60.85 12.87
N ILE A 828 36.88 61.59 13.62
CA ILE A 828 38.28 61.22 13.90
C ILE A 828 38.36 59.90 14.67
N GLU A 829 37.52 59.71 15.68
CA GLU A 829 37.52 58.47 16.47
C GLU A 829 37.02 57.28 15.64
N GLU A 830 36.05 57.47 14.75
CA GLU A 830 35.57 56.42 13.84
C GLU A 830 36.61 56.04 12.78
N LEU A 831 37.37 57.01 12.23
CA LEU A 831 38.52 56.72 11.35
C LEU A 831 39.60 55.91 12.08
N ARG A 832 39.93 56.30 13.31
CA ARG A 832 40.92 55.60 14.14
C ARG A 832 40.50 54.17 14.46
N LYS A 833 39.23 53.96 14.82
CA LYS A 833 38.66 52.64 15.13
C LYS A 833 38.67 51.69 13.93
N ASN A 834 38.50 52.22 12.71
CA ASN A 834 38.47 51.44 11.48
C ASN A 834 39.83 51.38 10.75
N SER A 835 40.89 51.94 11.36
CA SER A 835 42.28 51.83 10.90
C SER A 835 42.75 50.37 10.92
N GLY A 836 43.29 49.88 9.81
CA GLY A 836 43.73 48.48 9.65
C GLY A 836 42.62 47.47 9.38
N SER A 837 41.35 47.92 9.31
CA SER A 837 40.24 47.12 8.80
C SER A 837 39.66 47.71 7.51
N GLN A 838 39.02 48.87 7.59
CA GLN A 838 38.50 49.56 6.41
C GLN A 838 39.60 50.35 5.69
N PHE A 839 40.42 51.06 6.46
CA PHE A 839 41.40 52.02 5.95
C PHE A 839 42.83 51.51 6.12
N ASP A 840 43.72 51.95 5.22
CA ASP A 840 45.16 51.75 5.38
C ASP A 840 45.63 52.47 6.66
N PRO A 841 46.27 51.75 7.62
CA PRO A 841 46.70 52.35 8.88
C PRO A 841 47.61 53.56 8.71
N SER A 842 48.52 53.51 7.73
CA SER A 842 49.50 54.57 7.50
C SER A 842 48.84 55.84 6.98
N LEU A 843 47.82 55.71 6.12
CA LEU A 843 47.08 56.84 5.55
C LEU A 843 46.05 57.41 6.52
N ALA A 844 45.41 56.56 7.32
CA ALA A 844 44.50 57.00 8.38
C ALA A 844 45.26 57.86 9.41
N ASP A 845 46.41 57.40 9.90
CA ASP A 845 47.23 58.17 10.84
C ASP A 845 47.76 59.47 10.22
N LEU A 846 48.20 59.43 8.96
CA LEU A 846 48.64 60.61 8.24
C LEU A 846 47.52 61.65 8.11
N PHE A 847 46.33 61.23 7.69
CA PHE A 847 45.19 62.13 7.52
C PHE A 847 44.72 62.72 8.86
N LEU A 848 44.68 61.92 9.92
CA LEU A 848 44.39 62.41 11.28
C LEU A 848 45.43 63.45 11.75
N GLY A 849 46.71 63.25 11.44
CA GLY A 849 47.76 64.24 11.67
C GLY A 849 47.46 65.57 10.95
N LEU A 850 47.12 65.52 9.67
CA LEU A 850 46.80 66.70 8.86
C LEU A 850 45.57 67.47 9.39
N LEU A 851 44.56 66.77 9.91
CA LEU A 851 43.38 67.37 10.54
C LEU A 851 43.73 68.07 11.87
N THR A 852 44.55 67.44 12.72
CA THR A 852 44.96 68.01 14.01
C THR A 852 45.89 69.22 13.88
N GLU A 853 46.73 69.26 12.84
CA GLU A 853 47.60 70.40 12.52
C GLU A 853 46.85 71.58 11.86
N LYS A 854 45.52 71.47 11.66
CA LYS A 854 44.70 72.44 10.90
C LYS A 854 45.22 72.78 9.50
N LYS A 855 45.96 71.86 8.86
CA LYS A 855 46.41 72.02 7.47
C LYS A 855 45.29 71.77 6.45
N ILE A 856 44.19 71.17 6.92
CA ILE A 856 42.99 70.87 6.15
C ILE A 856 41.80 71.38 6.98
N VAL A 857 41.48 72.68 6.87
CA VAL A 857 40.23 73.29 7.37
C VAL A 857 39.73 74.29 6.36
#